data_AF-A0A6A7FW71-F1
#
_entry.id   AF-A0A6A7FW71-F1
#
_cell.length_a   1.000
_cell.length_b   1.000
_cell.length_c   1.000
_cell.angle_alpha   90.00
_cell.angle_beta   90.00
_cell.angle_gamma   90.00
#
_symmetry.space_group_name_H-M   'P 1'
#
loop_
_entity.id
_entity.type
_entity.pdbx_description
1 polymer ?
#
loop_
_entity_poly.entity_id
_entity_poly.type
_entity_poly.pdbx_seq_one_letter_code
_entity_poly.pdbx_strand_id
1 'polypeptide(L)'
;MIIAACTTMERGMLCMLFLLGASLLGSAAATRMDMEILTEWNGAPVQHLPVSVSLSSNIGRNTLMVRVDAPFFDDPAPPADDNANYIGLWDYEVVEVFFLNSAGQYLQVEITPRGQYFVLMFDGERNYKRFSLPLVTSATITDGIWTATAEIPTDYLPAGVVKFNAYATHGTPPERYYEAHSPAPATASSPDYHALQYFADIDLDAVIPGLSERPASQLWLDALEGKIMYEIKTYWNSSAIEHDPVILTLDGTAEALYLHIDAPFFDDPPPPGKPGEPFFPLYDYEVVEAFFLNNENQYLEVEVGPYGQHLDLLLWTKNGQYNQLRHSLPMVVTTSIDGDRWTGTATIPVDYFPPKVSRFNAYCKHIEGPGRHEESLYPQDPTDDVADFHALKYFQPIDLNSVVPGQSERPMSQLWVDTIHGIFRYEIKTEWNGVSIKHDPATITLEGFEAGVEMNVTAAFFNDPAPPGEPGEPFYGLWDYEVVEMFFLNDNDEYLEVELSPYGEHLLLLLKGERNSIMHSLPLDYVVTARVNGTNGQPGMWQGSALIPPDYFPPNVTRMNAYAIHGTGDDRVYEALYPAPYGDSNYPAPDFHALELFQKIDFEFLVVDNSQYSQLWLDAIANSTAATTDAQLSTIPVDVTDASNVIQGADDAVDVAAPVNDVGLRKGDTHENVLRDDSDLLKSTTPEDELIQHTSVPSKLFEDKVLDERDTWITTTPQEGLIQHTSVPSKLFEDKVLNE
;
A
#
# COMPACT_ATOMS: atom_id res chain seq x y z
N MET A 1 9.20 -84.75 -37.58
CA MET A 1 7.93 -85.50 -37.77
C MET A 1 7.03 -85.12 -36.61
N ILE A 2 6.06 -84.21 -36.80
CA ILE A 2 4.69 -84.50 -37.30
C ILE A 2 3.96 -85.31 -36.21
N ILE A 3 2.84 -84.94 -35.59
CA ILE A 3 1.75 -83.95 -35.81
C ILE A 3 0.96 -83.97 -34.47
N ALA A 4 0.54 -82.80 -33.94
CA ALA A 4 -0.85 -82.34 -33.73
C ALA A 4 -1.78 -83.25 -32.89
N ALA A 5 -2.82 -82.81 -32.20
CA ALA A 5 -3.43 -81.55 -31.75
C ALA A 5 -4.84 -81.96 -31.20
N CYS A 6 -5.59 -80.98 -30.69
CA CYS A 6 -7.00 -81.00 -30.26
C CYS A 6 -7.25 -81.40 -28.79
N THR A 7 -7.44 -80.45 -27.86
CA THR A 7 -8.58 -79.50 -27.62
C THR A 7 -9.70 -80.10 -26.77
N THR A 8 -9.99 -79.41 -25.65
CA THR A 8 -11.26 -79.35 -24.88
C THR A 8 -11.01 -78.31 -23.76
N MET A 9 -11.60 -77.10 -23.80
CA MET A 9 -12.89 -76.73 -23.18
C MET A 9 -13.19 -77.52 -21.89
N GLU A 10 -13.02 -76.89 -20.72
CA GLU A 10 -14.15 -76.46 -19.85
C GLU A 10 -13.70 -75.77 -18.57
N ARG A 11 -14.62 -74.96 -18.05
CA ARG A 11 -14.55 -74.04 -16.91
C ARG A 11 -14.55 -74.79 -15.56
N GLY A 12 -13.95 -74.14 -14.56
CA GLY A 12 -14.60 -73.97 -13.25
C GLY A 12 -14.06 -74.79 -12.07
N MET A 13 -13.90 -74.07 -10.95
CA MET A 13 -13.70 -74.55 -9.58
C MET A 13 -12.37 -75.22 -9.22
N LEU A 14 -11.49 -74.47 -8.56
CA LEU A 14 -10.96 -74.92 -7.26
C LEU A 14 -10.50 -73.72 -6.41
N CYS A 15 -11.32 -73.40 -5.41
CA CYS A 15 -10.98 -72.56 -4.27
C CYS A 15 -10.47 -73.47 -3.14
N MET A 16 -9.58 -72.93 -2.29
CA MET A 16 -9.04 -73.50 -1.04
C MET A 16 -8.04 -74.65 -1.17
N LEU A 17 -6.75 -74.32 -1.02
CA LEU A 17 -5.87 -74.75 0.09
C LEU A 17 -4.44 -74.34 -0.25
N PHE A 18 -3.90 -73.31 0.41
CA PHE A 18 -2.52 -73.30 0.92
C PHE A 18 -2.36 -72.03 1.77
N LEU A 19 -2.43 -72.21 3.08
CA LEU A 19 -2.03 -71.26 4.10
C LEU A 19 -0.81 -71.85 4.81
N LEU A 20 0.14 -70.98 5.13
CA LEU A 20 1.36 -71.13 5.95
C LEU A 20 2.66 -71.56 5.24
N GLY A 21 3.57 -70.58 5.12
CA GLY A 21 5.00 -70.82 5.28
C GLY A 21 5.94 -70.07 4.33
N ALA A 22 6.05 -68.74 4.46
CA ALA A 22 7.29 -68.01 4.18
C ALA A 22 7.20 -66.55 4.67
N SER A 23 7.61 -66.32 5.91
CA SER A 23 8.06 -65.02 6.39
C SER A 23 9.48 -64.74 5.91
N LEU A 24 9.77 -63.45 5.65
CA LEU A 24 11.09 -62.82 5.45
C LEU A 24 11.74 -63.01 4.06
N LEU A 25 11.16 -62.33 3.08
CA LEU A 25 11.93 -61.62 2.06
C LEU A 25 11.40 -60.18 2.07
N GLY A 26 12.25 -59.22 2.46
CA GLY A 26 11.92 -57.80 2.39
C GLY A 26 11.68 -57.42 0.93
N SER A 27 10.41 -57.26 0.55
CA SER A 27 10.05 -56.53 -0.66
C SER A 27 10.29 -55.05 -0.35
N ALA A 28 11.23 -54.41 -1.03
CA ALA A 28 11.21 -52.96 -1.18
C ALA A 28 9.88 -52.61 -1.85
N ALA A 29 8.93 -52.12 -1.06
CA ALA A 29 7.54 -51.91 -1.45
C ALA A 29 7.32 -50.42 -1.79
N ALA A 30 6.72 -50.20 -2.96
CA ALA A 30 6.05 -49.01 -3.48
C ALA A 30 6.66 -47.62 -3.20
N THR A 31 7.38 -47.04 -4.17
CA THR A 31 7.69 -45.58 -4.24
C THR A 31 6.53 -44.75 -4.83
N ARG A 32 5.34 -45.36 -4.98
CA ARG A 32 4.17 -44.79 -5.64
C ARG A 32 2.89 -45.43 -5.08
N MET A 33 1.88 -44.62 -4.83
CA MET A 33 0.53 -45.04 -4.42
C MET A 33 -0.47 -44.57 -5.47
N ASP A 34 -1.33 -45.46 -5.95
CA ASP A 34 -2.31 -45.18 -7.00
C ASP A 34 -3.73 -45.33 -6.46
N MET A 35 -4.61 -44.38 -6.81
CA MET A 35 -6.00 -44.30 -6.38
C MET A 35 -6.88 -43.98 -7.59
N GLU A 36 -8.13 -44.45 -7.56
CA GLU A 36 -9.10 -44.20 -8.64
C GLU A 36 -10.38 -43.61 -8.06
N ILE A 37 -10.94 -42.62 -8.77
CA ILE A 37 -12.30 -42.14 -8.55
C ILE A 37 -13.21 -43.00 -9.43
N LEU A 38 -13.96 -43.88 -8.79
CA LEU A 38 -14.84 -44.86 -9.43
C LEU A 38 -16.33 -44.54 -9.21
N THR A 39 -16.62 -43.53 -8.39
CA THR A 39 -17.96 -43.20 -7.95
C THR A 39 -18.24 -41.70 -8.02
N GLU A 40 -19.49 -41.35 -8.31
CA GLU A 40 -20.09 -40.07 -7.97
C GLU A 40 -20.03 -39.83 -6.45
N TRP A 41 -20.21 -38.58 -6.04
CA TRP A 41 -20.15 -38.12 -4.63
C TRP A 41 -21.05 -38.92 -3.67
N ASN A 42 -22.14 -39.53 -4.16
CA ASN A 42 -23.12 -40.30 -3.40
C ASN A 42 -22.88 -41.83 -3.44
N GLY A 43 -21.80 -42.27 -4.08
CA GLY A 43 -21.40 -43.67 -4.23
C GLY A 43 -21.96 -44.39 -5.46
N ALA A 44 -22.71 -43.72 -6.35
CA ALA A 44 -23.10 -44.30 -7.63
C ALA A 44 -21.88 -44.47 -8.55
N PRO A 45 -21.75 -45.54 -9.37
CA PRO A 45 -20.61 -45.69 -10.28
C PRO A 45 -20.57 -44.64 -11.39
N VAL A 46 -19.39 -44.10 -11.68
CA VAL A 46 -19.17 -43.20 -12.82
C VAL A 46 -19.44 -43.91 -14.16
N GLN A 47 -19.85 -43.16 -15.18
CA GLN A 47 -20.24 -43.69 -16.51
C GLN A 47 -19.20 -43.44 -17.62
N HIS A 48 -18.00 -43.02 -17.27
CA HIS A 48 -16.84 -42.82 -18.16
C HIS A 48 -15.60 -43.53 -17.62
N LEU A 49 -14.44 -43.30 -18.24
CA LEU A 49 -13.17 -43.81 -17.73
C LEU A 49 -12.88 -43.22 -16.34
N PRO A 50 -12.35 -44.00 -15.39
CA PRO A 50 -11.99 -43.49 -14.07
C PRO A 50 -10.99 -42.34 -14.13
N VAL A 51 -11.07 -41.43 -13.16
CA VAL A 51 -9.98 -40.50 -12.85
C VAL A 51 -8.96 -41.22 -11.98
N SER A 52 -7.69 -41.19 -12.36
CA SER A 52 -6.58 -41.77 -11.61
C SER A 52 -5.76 -40.68 -10.94
N VAL A 53 -5.49 -40.85 -9.65
CA VAL A 53 -4.61 -39.99 -8.85
C VAL A 53 -3.45 -40.84 -8.35
N SER A 54 -2.23 -40.42 -8.65
CA SER A 54 -1.01 -41.10 -8.22
C SER A 54 -0.15 -40.20 -7.34
N LEU A 55 0.29 -40.74 -6.21
CA LEU A 55 1.22 -40.09 -5.28
C LEU A 55 2.58 -40.74 -5.40
N SER A 56 3.64 -39.95 -5.52
CA SER A 56 5.02 -40.45 -5.50
C SER A 56 5.97 -39.45 -4.86
N SER A 57 7.09 -39.91 -4.31
CA SER A 57 8.08 -39.01 -3.70
C SER A 57 9.10 -38.53 -4.72
N ASN A 58 9.47 -37.24 -4.66
CA ASN A 58 10.75 -36.77 -5.16
C ASN A 58 11.65 -36.44 -3.98
N ILE A 59 12.31 -37.47 -3.43
CA ILE A 59 13.12 -37.38 -2.20
C ILE A 59 14.21 -36.30 -2.33
N GLY A 60 14.81 -36.16 -3.52
CA GLY A 60 15.86 -35.16 -3.77
C GLY A 60 15.36 -33.70 -3.72
N ARG A 61 14.05 -33.47 -3.88
CA ARG A 61 13.43 -32.14 -3.81
C ARG A 61 12.55 -31.95 -2.58
N ASN A 62 12.43 -32.96 -1.70
CA ASN A 62 11.54 -32.94 -0.55
C ASN A 62 10.07 -32.61 -0.91
N THR A 63 9.59 -33.11 -2.06
CA THR A 63 8.23 -32.91 -2.57
C THR A 63 7.45 -34.21 -2.68
N LEU A 64 6.13 -34.11 -2.48
CA LEU A 64 5.13 -35.10 -2.87
C LEU A 64 4.64 -34.74 -4.28
N MET A 65 4.85 -35.64 -5.23
CA MET A 65 4.34 -35.50 -6.59
C MET A 65 2.93 -36.09 -6.66
N VAL A 66 1.95 -35.26 -7.00
CA VAL A 66 0.59 -35.66 -7.36
C VAL A 66 0.50 -35.70 -8.88
N ARG A 67 0.09 -36.83 -9.44
CA ARG A 67 -0.24 -36.96 -10.86
C ARG A 67 -1.71 -37.28 -11.01
N VAL A 68 -2.38 -36.56 -11.90
CA VAL A 68 -3.76 -36.81 -12.32
C VAL A 68 -3.75 -37.31 -13.76
N ASP A 69 -4.50 -38.38 -14.02
CA ASP A 69 -4.86 -38.84 -15.36
C ASP A 69 -6.40 -38.95 -15.40
N ALA A 70 -7.06 -38.09 -16.16
CA ALA A 70 -8.52 -37.95 -16.15
C ALA A 70 -9.09 -37.80 -17.57
N PRO A 71 -10.36 -38.21 -17.81
CA PRO A 71 -11.05 -37.86 -19.04
C PRO A 71 -11.12 -36.34 -19.20
N PHE A 72 -10.94 -35.86 -20.43
CA PHE A 72 -11.10 -34.44 -20.76
C PHE A 72 -12.52 -34.17 -21.26
N PHE A 73 -13.28 -33.40 -20.48
CA PHE A 73 -14.68 -33.08 -20.76
C PHE A 73 -14.85 -31.81 -21.61
N ASP A 74 -13.78 -31.02 -21.77
CA ASP A 74 -13.75 -29.80 -22.60
C ASP A 74 -14.72 -28.73 -22.10
N ASP A 75 -14.82 -28.60 -20.78
CA ASP A 75 -15.51 -27.48 -20.15
C ASP A 75 -14.77 -26.15 -20.41
N PRO A 76 -15.45 -24.98 -20.29
CA PRO A 76 -14.78 -23.69 -20.38
C PRO A 76 -13.59 -23.61 -19.41
N ALA A 77 -12.45 -23.12 -19.88
CA ALA A 77 -11.27 -22.96 -19.03
C ALA A 77 -11.40 -21.74 -18.09
N PRO A 78 -10.72 -21.75 -16.93
CA PRO A 78 -10.55 -20.56 -16.10
C PRO A 78 -9.89 -19.42 -16.89
N PRO A 79 -10.22 -18.15 -16.62
CA PRO A 79 -9.59 -16.99 -17.26
C PRO A 79 -8.21 -16.69 -16.66
N ALA A 80 -7.30 -17.65 -16.77
CA ALA A 80 -5.90 -17.56 -16.34
C ALA A 80 -4.98 -18.30 -17.32
N ASP A 81 -3.71 -17.91 -17.35
CA ASP A 81 -2.70 -18.59 -18.13
C ASP A 81 -2.51 -20.05 -17.69
N ASP A 82 -1.97 -20.88 -18.57
CA ASP A 82 -1.69 -22.28 -18.27
C ASP A 82 -0.71 -22.39 -17.10
N ASN A 83 -0.95 -23.35 -16.21
CA ASN A 83 -0.15 -23.57 -14.99
C ASN A 83 -0.13 -22.40 -13.98
N ALA A 84 -1.00 -21.40 -14.13
CA ALA A 84 -1.09 -20.29 -13.19
C ALA A 84 -1.92 -20.63 -11.94
N ASN A 85 -1.63 -19.96 -10.83
CA ASN A 85 -2.52 -19.97 -9.67
C ASN A 85 -3.83 -19.25 -10.01
N TYR A 86 -4.97 -19.82 -9.64
CA TYR A 86 -6.28 -19.19 -9.86
C TYR A 86 -7.24 -19.55 -8.73
N ILE A 87 -7.90 -18.55 -8.15
CA ILE A 87 -8.93 -18.75 -7.12
C ILE A 87 -10.28 -19.06 -7.79
N GLY A 88 -11.03 -20.02 -7.24
CA GLY A 88 -12.35 -20.39 -7.77
C GLY A 88 -12.33 -21.53 -8.78
N LEU A 89 -11.32 -22.41 -8.75
CA LEU A 89 -11.20 -23.52 -9.70
C LEU A 89 -12.32 -24.56 -9.54
N TRP A 90 -12.96 -24.63 -8.37
CA TRP A 90 -14.17 -25.43 -8.16
C TRP A 90 -15.30 -25.12 -9.16
N ASP A 91 -15.39 -23.92 -9.74
CA ASP A 91 -16.38 -23.58 -10.78
C ASP A 91 -16.07 -24.17 -12.18
N TYR A 92 -14.99 -24.95 -12.32
CA TYR A 92 -14.47 -25.47 -13.59
C TYR A 92 -14.26 -27.00 -13.60
N GLU A 93 -13.80 -27.55 -14.72
CA GLU A 93 -13.27 -28.93 -14.78
C GLU A 93 -11.99 -29.02 -13.95
N VAL A 94 -12.03 -29.80 -12.87
CA VAL A 94 -10.98 -29.81 -11.85
C VAL A 94 -10.92 -31.15 -11.12
N VAL A 95 -9.70 -31.52 -10.71
CA VAL A 95 -9.46 -32.58 -9.72
C VAL A 95 -8.91 -31.97 -8.44
N GLU A 96 -9.47 -32.37 -7.32
CA GLU A 96 -9.11 -31.87 -6.00
C GLU A 96 -8.59 -33.02 -5.14
N VAL A 97 -7.47 -32.81 -4.44
CA VAL A 97 -6.89 -33.79 -3.52
C VAL A 97 -6.74 -33.20 -2.12
N PHE A 98 -7.05 -34.01 -1.11
CA PHE A 98 -7.11 -33.58 0.28
C PHE A 98 -6.24 -34.46 1.16
N PHE A 99 -5.46 -33.83 2.06
CA PHE A 99 -4.60 -34.51 3.03
C PHE A 99 -4.94 -34.04 4.44
N LEU A 100 -5.49 -34.93 5.27
CA LEU A 100 -6.07 -34.61 6.58
C LEU A 100 -5.30 -35.30 7.72
N ASN A 101 -4.98 -34.56 8.78
CA ASN A 101 -4.40 -35.10 10.00
C ASN A 101 -5.46 -35.38 11.10
N SER A 102 -4.99 -35.95 12.21
CA SER A 102 -5.86 -36.31 13.34
C SER A 102 -6.38 -35.11 14.16
N ALA A 103 -5.80 -33.91 13.98
CA ALA A 103 -6.23 -32.68 14.63
C ALA A 103 -7.36 -31.97 13.85
N GLY A 104 -7.72 -32.45 12.66
CA GLY A 104 -8.70 -31.80 11.79
C GLY A 104 -8.09 -30.77 10.84
N GLN A 105 -6.76 -30.68 10.76
CA GLN A 105 -6.06 -29.79 9.84
C GLN A 105 -5.86 -30.51 8.51
N TYR A 106 -6.10 -29.80 7.40
CA TYR A 106 -5.97 -30.40 6.07
C TYR A 106 -5.46 -29.43 5.01
N LEU A 107 -4.76 -30.00 4.03
CA LEU A 107 -4.37 -29.34 2.78
C LEU A 107 -5.34 -29.76 1.68
N GLN A 108 -5.80 -28.80 0.89
CA GLN A 108 -6.53 -29.00 -0.37
C GLN A 108 -5.66 -28.53 -1.53
N VAL A 109 -5.60 -29.30 -2.61
CA VAL A 109 -4.95 -28.92 -3.86
C VAL A 109 -5.87 -29.20 -5.03
N GLU A 110 -6.19 -28.17 -5.79
CA GLU A 110 -7.05 -28.20 -6.98
C GLU A 110 -6.17 -28.09 -8.24
N ILE A 111 -6.45 -28.88 -9.28
CA ILE A 111 -5.70 -28.89 -10.54
C ILE A 111 -6.65 -29.07 -11.73
N THR A 112 -6.53 -28.23 -12.75
CA THR A 112 -7.35 -28.29 -13.98
C THR A 112 -6.66 -29.04 -15.14
N PRO A 113 -7.38 -29.34 -16.24
CA PRO A 113 -6.80 -29.87 -17.48
C PRO A 113 -5.67 -29.04 -18.11
N ARG A 114 -5.58 -27.75 -17.75
CA ARG A 114 -4.56 -26.80 -18.21
C ARG A 114 -3.50 -26.49 -17.15
N GLY A 115 -3.52 -27.24 -16.05
CA GLY A 115 -2.53 -27.18 -14.98
C GLY A 115 -2.69 -25.97 -14.06
N GLN A 116 -3.71 -25.12 -14.26
CA GLN A 116 -4.03 -24.10 -13.26
C GLN A 116 -4.32 -24.77 -11.93
N TYR A 117 -3.93 -24.12 -10.85
CA TYR A 117 -3.99 -24.71 -9.52
C TYR A 117 -4.45 -23.75 -8.44
N PHE A 118 -4.97 -24.32 -7.36
CA PHE A 118 -5.29 -23.62 -6.14
C PHE A 118 -4.92 -24.48 -4.94
N VAL A 119 -4.36 -23.87 -3.90
CA VAL A 119 -3.89 -24.59 -2.71
C VAL A 119 -4.40 -23.88 -1.48
N LEU A 120 -4.99 -24.64 -0.55
CA LEU A 120 -5.54 -24.11 0.69
C LEU A 120 -5.13 -24.96 1.89
N MET A 121 -4.90 -24.29 3.01
CA MET A 121 -4.64 -24.86 4.33
C MET A 121 -5.84 -24.57 5.24
N PHE A 122 -6.29 -25.56 6.00
CA PHE A 122 -7.42 -25.46 6.91
C PHE A 122 -7.09 -25.97 8.31
N ASP A 123 -7.76 -25.40 9.32
CA ASP A 123 -7.71 -25.83 10.72
C ASP A 123 -9.12 -26.17 11.21
N GLY A 124 -9.59 -27.36 10.88
CA GLY A 124 -11.00 -27.75 11.02
C GLY A 124 -11.82 -27.47 9.77
N GLU A 125 -13.02 -28.05 9.73
CA GLU A 125 -13.93 -27.99 8.58
C GLU A 125 -14.21 -26.54 8.17
N ARG A 126 -13.79 -26.18 6.93
CA ARG A 126 -14.04 -24.89 6.28
C ARG A 126 -13.45 -23.67 6.99
N ASN A 127 -12.56 -23.88 7.95
CA ASN A 127 -11.80 -22.84 8.62
C ASN A 127 -10.44 -22.69 7.92
N TYR A 128 -10.43 -22.05 6.75
CA TYR A 128 -9.18 -21.82 6.03
C TYR A 128 -8.25 -20.92 6.85
N LYS A 129 -6.95 -21.11 6.66
CA LYS A 129 -5.87 -20.35 7.30
C LYS A 129 -4.96 -19.66 6.32
N ARG A 130 -4.78 -20.26 5.15
CA ARG A 130 -3.93 -19.73 4.09
C ARG A 130 -4.34 -20.33 2.75
N PHE A 131 -4.31 -19.54 1.69
CA PHE A 131 -4.51 -20.01 0.33
C PHE A 131 -3.44 -19.47 -0.65
N SER A 132 -3.58 -19.80 -1.93
CA SER A 132 -2.68 -19.35 -3.01
C SER A 132 -1.20 -19.66 -2.77
N LEU A 133 -0.90 -20.80 -2.13
CA LEU A 133 0.48 -21.26 -2.02
C LEU A 133 1.05 -21.61 -3.40
N PRO A 134 2.24 -21.13 -3.78
CA PRO A 134 2.85 -21.44 -5.07
C PRO A 134 3.09 -22.95 -5.24
N LEU A 135 2.82 -23.44 -6.45
CA LEU A 135 3.13 -24.80 -6.89
C LEU A 135 3.75 -24.79 -8.28
N VAL A 136 4.59 -25.80 -8.54
CA VAL A 136 5.03 -26.14 -9.89
C VAL A 136 4.07 -27.16 -10.46
N THR A 137 3.36 -26.79 -11.53
CA THR A 137 2.45 -27.69 -12.24
C THR A 137 2.84 -27.85 -13.70
N SER A 138 2.40 -28.96 -14.30
CA SER A 138 2.43 -29.16 -15.74
C SER A 138 1.20 -29.94 -16.16
N ALA A 139 0.61 -29.62 -17.31
CA ALA A 139 -0.51 -30.35 -17.85
C ALA A 139 -0.42 -30.53 -19.37
N THR A 140 -0.97 -31.64 -19.85
CA THR A 140 -1.07 -31.97 -21.27
C THR A 140 -2.37 -32.69 -21.56
N ILE A 141 -3.01 -32.37 -22.68
CA ILE A 141 -4.22 -33.04 -23.16
C ILE A 141 -3.84 -33.88 -24.38
N THR A 142 -4.16 -35.17 -24.36
CA THR A 142 -3.87 -36.11 -25.47
C THR A 142 -4.97 -37.16 -25.57
N ASP A 143 -5.54 -37.33 -26.77
CA ASP A 143 -6.54 -38.36 -27.07
C ASP A 143 -7.75 -38.40 -26.11
N GLY A 144 -8.23 -37.23 -25.67
CA GLY A 144 -9.39 -37.11 -24.77
C GLY A 144 -9.09 -37.44 -23.31
N ILE A 145 -7.80 -37.51 -22.93
CA ILE A 145 -7.33 -37.63 -21.56
C ILE A 145 -6.44 -36.43 -21.27
N TRP A 146 -6.62 -35.80 -20.12
CA TRP A 146 -5.65 -34.84 -19.62
C TRP A 146 -4.81 -35.48 -18.51
N THR A 147 -3.52 -35.20 -18.57
CA THR A 147 -2.55 -35.56 -17.55
C THR A 147 -2.06 -34.27 -16.93
N ALA A 148 -2.08 -34.17 -15.61
CA ALA A 148 -1.40 -33.10 -14.89
C ALA A 148 -0.49 -33.63 -13.79
N THR A 149 0.51 -32.83 -13.42
CA THR A 149 1.38 -33.07 -12.28
C THR A 149 1.47 -31.83 -11.41
N ALA A 150 1.48 -31.99 -10.10
CA ALA A 150 1.79 -30.95 -9.13
C ALA A 150 2.90 -31.43 -8.18
N GLU A 151 3.96 -30.62 -8.03
CA GLU A 151 5.01 -30.82 -7.03
C GLU A 151 4.64 -30.10 -5.73
N ILE A 152 4.08 -30.83 -4.76
CA ILE A 152 3.70 -30.28 -3.44
C ILE A 152 4.91 -30.35 -2.50
N PRO A 153 5.45 -29.21 -2.00
CA PRO A 153 6.43 -29.22 -0.92
C PRO A 153 5.90 -29.97 0.29
N THR A 154 6.70 -30.86 0.88
CA THR A 154 6.23 -31.62 2.06
C THR A 154 5.90 -30.73 3.26
N ASP A 155 6.43 -29.52 3.32
CA ASP A 155 6.09 -28.52 4.33
C ASP A 155 4.65 -27.98 4.21
N TYR A 156 3.97 -28.20 3.08
CA TYR A 156 2.56 -27.84 2.91
C TYR A 156 1.64 -28.87 3.56
N LEU A 157 2.11 -30.11 3.76
CA LEU A 157 1.31 -31.16 4.38
C LEU A 157 1.20 -30.91 5.90
N PRO A 158 0.00 -31.04 6.51
CA PRO A 158 -0.12 -30.93 7.95
C PRO A 158 0.64 -32.08 8.64
N ALA A 159 1.13 -31.85 9.85
CA ALA A 159 1.84 -32.87 10.61
C ALA A 159 0.95 -34.11 10.83
N GLY A 160 1.49 -35.29 10.54
CA GLY A 160 0.80 -36.56 10.79
C GLY A 160 -0.48 -36.75 9.97
N VAL A 161 -0.42 -36.56 8.64
CA VAL A 161 -1.51 -36.94 7.72
C VAL A 161 -1.88 -38.41 7.92
N VAL A 162 -3.17 -38.66 8.16
CA VAL A 162 -3.72 -40.02 8.38
C VAL A 162 -4.91 -40.33 7.47
N LYS A 163 -5.46 -39.31 6.80
CA LYS A 163 -6.63 -39.43 5.95
C LYS A 163 -6.46 -38.72 4.62
N PHE A 164 -7.14 -39.22 3.60
CA PHE A 164 -7.10 -38.71 2.23
C PHE A 164 -8.48 -38.78 1.57
N ASN A 165 -8.74 -37.84 0.67
CA ASN A 165 -9.76 -38.00 -0.36
C ASN A 165 -9.35 -37.31 -1.66
N ALA A 166 -9.96 -37.72 -2.75
CA ALA A 166 -9.84 -37.05 -4.04
C ALA A 166 -11.22 -36.91 -4.68
N TYR A 167 -11.42 -35.81 -5.38
CA TYR A 167 -12.67 -35.48 -6.02
C TYR A 167 -12.42 -35.02 -7.45
N ALA A 168 -13.44 -35.14 -8.29
CA ALA A 168 -13.43 -34.62 -9.65
C ALA A 168 -14.76 -33.94 -9.94
N THR A 169 -14.68 -32.76 -10.54
CA THR A 169 -15.84 -31.96 -10.97
C THR A 169 -15.72 -31.70 -12.46
N HIS A 170 -16.83 -31.86 -13.19
CA HIS A 170 -16.95 -31.51 -14.61
C HIS A 170 -18.41 -31.19 -14.97
N GLY A 171 -18.62 -30.71 -16.19
CA GLY A 171 -19.86 -30.17 -16.69
C GLY A 171 -20.06 -28.70 -16.34
N THR A 172 -21.03 -28.07 -17.00
CA THR A 172 -21.36 -26.65 -16.82
C THR A 172 -22.75 -26.49 -16.20
N PRO A 173 -22.99 -25.47 -15.37
CA PRO A 173 -24.32 -25.26 -14.80
C PRO A 173 -25.43 -25.21 -15.87
N PRO A 174 -26.58 -25.87 -15.64
CA PRO A 174 -26.97 -26.58 -14.41
C PRO A 174 -26.52 -28.06 -14.34
N GLU A 175 -25.85 -28.59 -15.36
CA GLU A 175 -25.47 -30.01 -15.48
C GLU A 175 -24.02 -30.24 -15.01
N ARG A 176 -23.83 -30.17 -13.69
CA ARG A 176 -22.55 -30.42 -13.01
C ARG A 176 -22.50 -31.82 -12.41
N TYR A 177 -21.37 -32.49 -12.57
CA TYR A 177 -21.09 -33.82 -12.05
C TYR A 177 -20.02 -33.71 -10.96
N TYR A 178 -20.23 -34.45 -9.88
CA TYR A 178 -19.34 -34.45 -8.71
C TYR A 178 -18.99 -35.88 -8.36
N GLU A 179 -17.70 -36.16 -8.28
CA GLU A 179 -17.17 -37.51 -8.09
C GLU A 179 -16.23 -37.56 -6.90
N ALA A 180 -16.09 -38.72 -6.30
CA ALA A 180 -15.30 -38.92 -5.09
C ALA A 180 -14.61 -40.29 -5.07
N HIS A 181 -13.35 -40.30 -4.64
CA HIS A 181 -12.62 -41.53 -4.34
C HIS A 181 -13.23 -42.26 -3.13
N SER A 182 -13.50 -41.50 -2.05
CA SER A 182 -14.23 -41.95 -0.88
C SER A 182 -15.55 -41.16 -0.77
N PRO A 183 -16.67 -41.70 -1.28
CA PRO A 183 -17.93 -40.96 -1.40
C PRO A 183 -18.70 -40.86 -0.08
N ALA A 184 -19.58 -39.86 -0.01
CA ALA A 184 -20.60 -39.77 1.02
C ALA A 184 -21.62 -40.93 0.89
N PRO A 185 -22.32 -41.31 1.97
CA PRO A 185 -23.38 -42.30 1.87
C PRO A 185 -24.51 -41.78 0.97
N ALA A 186 -25.19 -42.68 0.25
CA ALA A 186 -26.31 -42.35 -0.64
C ALA A 186 -27.49 -41.61 0.04
N THR A 187 -27.49 -41.49 1.37
CA THR A 187 -28.46 -40.71 2.14
C THR A 187 -28.09 -39.23 2.29
N ALA A 188 -26.88 -38.82 1.91
CA ALA A 188 -26.46 -37.43 1.92
C ALA A 188 -27.30 -36.61 0.92
N SER A 189 -27.62 -35.37 1.28
CA SER A 189 -28.53 -34.51 0.52
C SER A 189 -27.87 -33.78 -0.65
N SER A 190 -26.56 -33.60 -0.61
CA SER A 190 -25.76 -32.84 -1.57
C SER A 190 -24.29 -33.29 -1.53
N PRO A 191 -23.52 -33.06 -2.61
CA PRO A 191 -22.07 -33.17 -2.55
C PRO A 191 -21.51 -32.17 -1.51
N ASP A 192 -20.48 -32.59 -0.79
CA ASP A 192 -19.75 -31.79 0.19
C ASP A 192 -18.33 -32.36 0.30
N TYR A 193 -17.33 -31.63 -0.23
CA TYR A 193 -15.94 -32.09 -0.30
C TYR A 193 -15.20 -31.86 1.03
N HIS A 194 -15.75 -31.02 1.90
CA HIS A 194 -15.21 -30.72 3.22
C HIS A 194 -15.79 -31.58 4.35
N ALA A 195 -16.67 -32.54 4.03
CA ALA A 195 -17.17 -33.54 4.97
C ALA A 195 -16.07 -34.56 5.38
N LEU A 196 -15.18 -34.13 6.27
CA LEU A 196 -13.94 -34.81 6.69
C LEU A 196 -14.17 -36.24 7.22
N GLN A 197 -15.37 -36.56 7.71
CA GLN A 197 -15.75 -37.89 8.16
C GLN A 197 -15.72 -38.97 7.07
N TYR A 198 -15.82 -38.57 5.79
CA TYR A 198 -15.82 -39.50 4.67
C TYR A 198 -14.43 -39.80 4.12
N PHE A 199 -13.39 -39.12 4.58
CA PHE A 199 -12.04 -39.35 4.10
C PHE A 199 -11.53 -40.72 4.54
N ALA A 200 -10.85 -41.42 3.63
CA ALA A 200 -10.32 -42.76 3.85
C ALA A 200 -8.93 -42.72 4.50
N ASP A 201 -8.56 -43.78 5.20
CA ASP A 201 -7.23 -43.89 5.81
C ASP A 201 -6.14 -43.92 4.72
N ILE A 202 -5.02 -43.24 4.96
CA ILE A 202 -3.84 -43.25 4.09
C ILE A 202 -2.57 -43.43 4.92
N ASP A 203 -1.60 -44.15 4.36
CA ASP A 203 -0.25 -44.28 4.91
C ASP A 203 0.75 -43.58 3.97
N LEU A 204 1.03 -42.30 4.22
CA LEU A 204 1.99 -41.54 3.41
C LEU A 204 3.45 -41.93 3.69
N ASP A 205 3.77 -42.63 4.79
CA ASP A 205 5.14 -43.12 5.02
C ASP A 205 5.55 -44.18 4.00
N ALA A 206 4.57 -44.87 3.40
CA ALA A 206 4.81 -45.75 2.27
C ALA A 206 5.36 -45.00 1.04
N VAL A 207 5.04 -43.71 0.87
CA VAL A 207 5.51 -42.88 -0.24
C VAL A 207 6.73 -42.05 0.17
N ILE A 208 6.68 -41.40 1.33
CA ILE A 208 7.73 -40.53 1.88
C ILE A 208 8.09 -41.05 3.28
N PRO A 209 9.12 -41.91 3.40
CA PRO A 209 9.47 -42.51 4.69
C PRO A 209 9.77 -41.48 5.79
N GLY A 210 9.12 -41.64 6.95
CA GLY A 210 9.32 -40.81 8.14
C GLY A 210 8.60 -39.46 8.08
N LEU A 211 7.66 -39.27 7.15
CA LEU A 211 6.83 -38.07 7.07
C LEU A 211 5.91 -37.94 8.29
N SER A 212 5.35 -39.06 8.78
CA SER A 212 4.42 -39.04 9.92
C SER A 212 5.05 -38.60 11.25
N GLU A 213 6.37 -38.75 11.38
CA GLU A 213 7.13 -38.35 12.58
C GLU A 213 7.58 -36.88 12.54
N ARG A 214 7.39 -36.17 11.42
CA ARG A 214 7.82 -34.77 11.29
C ARG A 214 6.91 -33.85 12.12
N PRO A 215 7.49 -32.84 12.80
CA PRO A 215 6.69 -31.79 13.42
C PRO A 215 5.97 -30.95 12.36
N ALA A 216 5.04 -30.11 12.79
CA ALA A 216 4.46 -29.09 11.91
C ALA A 216 5.57 -28.21 11.33
N SER A 217 5.46 -27.89 10.04
CA SER A 217 6.37 -26.95 9.39
C SER A 217 6.17 -25.55 9.92
N GLN A 218 7.18 -24.68 9.76
CA GLN A 218 7.04 -23.28 10.11
C GLN A 218 5.88 -22.61 9.36
N LEU A 219 5.66 -23.00 8.09
CA LEU A 219 4.51 -22.57 7.30
C LEU A 219 3.16 -22.81 8.01
N TRP A 220 2.96 -23.99 8.61
CA TRP A 220 1.75 -24.31 9.35
C TRP A 220 1.65 -23.52 10.67
N LEU A 221 2.76 -23.38 11.39
CA LEU A 221 2.79 -22.60 12.63
C LEU A 221 2.43 -21.13 12.36
N ASP A 222 3.01 -20.53 11.33
CA ASP A 222 2.75 -19.15 10.94
C ASP A 222 1.29 -18.97 10.49
N ALA A 223 0.77 -19.87 9.65
CA ALA A 223 -0.62 -19.81 9.18
C ALA A 223 -1.63 -19.91 10.33
N LEU A 224 -1.34 -20.72 11.35
CA LEU A 224 -2.19 -20.83 12.55
C LEU A 224 -2.10 -19.59 13.44
N GLU A 225 -0.99 -18.86 13.42
CA GLU A 225 -0.80 -17.59 14.12
C GLU A 225 -1.28 -16.37 13.33
N GLY A 226 -1.73 -16.54 12.08
CA GLY A 226 -2.12 -15.44 11.21
C GLY A 226 -0.92 -14.63 10.70
N LYS A 227 0.15 -15.33 10.32
CA LYS A 227 1.40 -14.76 9.82
C LYS A 227 1.79 -15.34 8.46
N ILE A 228 2.52 -14.54 7.69
CA ILE A 228 3.22 -14.97 6.49
C ILE A 228 4.70 -14.67 6.66
N MET A 229 5.54 -15.70 6.67
CA MET A 229 7.00 -15.55 6.70
C MET A 229 7.62 -15.86 5.33
N TYR A 230 8.61 -15.05 4.94
CA TYR A 230 9.44 -15.23 3.76
C TYR A 230 10.93 -15.13 4.12
N GLU A 231 11.75 -15.84 3.37
CA GLU A 231 13.21 -15.79 3.48
C GLU A 231 13.81 -15.48 2.11
N ILE A 232 14.53 -14.38 1.99
CA ILE A 232 15.29 -14.06 0.78
C ILE A 232 16.61 -14.83 0.85
N LYS A 233 16.80 -15.76 -0.08
CA LYS A 233 17.95 -16.68 -0.13
C LYS A 233 18.73 -16.63 -1.43
N THR A 234 18.35 -15.73 -2.32
CA THR A 234 18.87 -15.65 -3.68
C THR A 234 19.15 -14.22 -4.09
N TYR A 235 20.22 -14.05 -4.86
CA TYR A 235 20.40 -12.86 -5.68
C TYR A 235 19.33 -12.81 -6.78
N TRP A 236 19.12 -11.63 -7.37
CA TRP A 236 18.11 -11.40 -8.41
C TRP A 236 18.17 -12.35 -9.62
N ASN A 237 19.35 -12.93 -9.89
CA ASN A 237 19.61 -13.85 -11.00
C ASN A 237 19.50 -15.34 -10.62
N SER A 238 18.80 -15.64 -9.52
CA SER A 238 18.59 -17.00 -8.97
C SER A 238 19.83 -17.68 -8.39
N SER A 239 21.00 -17.03 -8.32
CA SER A 239 22.15 -17.59 -7.58
C SER A 239 21.93 -17.47 -6.07
N ALA A 240 22.45 -18.44 -5.30
CA ALA A 240 22.29 -18.44 -3.84
C ALA A 240 23.14 -17.34 -3.19
N ILE A 241 22.62 -16.72 -2.12
CA ILE A 241 23.37 -15.78 -1.29
C ILE A 241 24.46 -16.50 -0.46
N GLU A 242 25.47 -15.75 -0.04
CA GLU A 242 26.62 -16.26 0.73
C GLU A 242 26.64 -15.79 2.19
N HIS A 243 25.52 -15.28 2.70
CA HIS A 243 25.31 -14.85 4.09
C HIS A 243 23.94 -15.33 4.59
N ASP A 244 23.61 -15.00 5.85
CA ASP A 244 22.30 -15.31 6.43
C ASP A 244 21.17 -14.62 5.65
N PRO A 245 19.99 -15.24 5.54
CA PRO A 245 18.88 -14.67 4.78
C PRO A 245 18.29 -13.42 5.46
N VAL A 246 17.65 -12.59 4.63
CA VAL A 246 16.68 -11.59 5.08
C VAL A 246 15.35 -12.30 5.35
N ILE A 247 14.79 -12.09 6.54
CA ILE A 247 13.52 -12.66 6.97
C ILE A 247 12.47 -11.54 6.97
N LEU A 248 11.35 -11.78 6.30
CA LEU A 248 10.19 -10.89 6.31
C LEU A 248 9.03 -11.63 6.97
N THR A 249 8.40 -11.01 7.96
CA THR A 249 7.15 -11.52 8.55
C THR A 249 6.05 -10.48 8.36
N LEU A 250 4.94 -10.92 7.78
CA LEU A 250 3.73 -10.13 7.62
C LEU A 250 2.68 -10.62 8.61
N ASP A 251 2.11 -9.69 9.37
CA ASP A 251 0.85 -9.87 10.09
C ASP A 251 0.04 -8.57 10.07
N GLY A 252 -1.15 -8.54 10.65
CA GLY A 252 -2.00 -7.36 10.49
C GLY A 252 -3.31 -7.36 11.23
N THR A 253 -4.04 -6.27 11.00
CA THR A 253 -5.41 -6.02 11.47
C THR A 253 -6.26 -5.56 10.29
N ALA A 254 -7.52 -5.19 10.55
CA ALA A 254 -8.35 -4.54 9.53
C ALA A 254 -7.86 -3.12 9.15
N GLU A 255 -6.96 -2.52 9.94
CA GLU A 255 -6.52 -1.12 9.81
C GLU A 255 -5.06 -0.97 9.32
N ALA A 256 -4.20 -1.97 9.55
CA ALA A 256 -2.82 -1.93 9.12
C ALA A 256 -2.25 -3.33 8.84
N LEU A 257 -1.27 -3.39 7.93
CA LEU A 257 -0.32 -4.48 7.80
C LEU A 257 0.96 -4.11 8.56
N TYR A 258 1.54 -5.05 9.29
CA TYR A 258 2.87 -4.92 9.88
C TYR A 258 3.87 -5.72 9.03
N LEU A 259 4.87 -5.03 8.49
CA LEU A 259 6.02 -5.64 7.84
C LEU A 259 7.18 -5.67 8.85
N HIS A 260 7.46 -6.86 9.38
CA HIS A 260 8.62 -7.10 10.23
C HIS A 260 9.81 -7.58 9.41
N ILE A 261 10.96 -6.97 9.66
CA ILE A 261 12.21 -7.26 8.97
C ILE A 261 13.21 -7.75 10.00
N ASP A 262 13.91 -8.83 9.70
CA ASP A 262 15.11 -9.28 10.38
C ASP A 262 16.15 -9.60 9.30
N ALA A 263 17.17 -8.74 9.18
CA ALA A 263 18.13 -8.78 8.09
C ALA A 263 19.57 -8.70 8.61
N PRO A 264 20.56 -9.25 7.88
CA PRO A 264 21.95 -8.90 8.11
C PRO A 264 22.15 -7.39 7.99
N PHE A 265 23.04 -6.83 8.80
CA PHE A 265 23.44 -5.43 8.76
C PHE A 265 24.81 -5.31 8.09
N PHE A 266 24.86 -4.64 6.94
CA PHE A 266 26.06 -4.52 6.12
C PHE A 266 26.89 -3.28 6.42
N ASP A 267 26.38 -2.38 7.27
CA ASP A 267 27.06 -1.14 7.69
C ASP A 267 27.37 -0.22 6.49
N ASP A 268 26.46 -0.18 5.51
CA ASP A 268 26.52 0.83 4.45
C ASP A 268 26.30 2.23 5.05
N PRO A 269 26.81 3.30 4.40
CA PRO A 269 26.58 4.66 4.84
C PRO A 269 25.08 4.97 5.00
N PRO A 270 24.64 5.61 6.09
CA PRO A 270 23.24 5.95 6.28
C PRO A 270 22.76 6.98 5.24
N PRO A 271 21.49 6.90 4.79
CA PRO A 271 20.90 7.94 3.97
C PRO A 271 20.87 9.29 4.70
N PRO A 272 21.03 10.42 3.97
CA PRO A 272 20.84 11.73 4.55
C PRO A 272 19.38 11.91 4.95
N GLY A 273 19.12 12.49 6.12
CA GLY A 273 17.75 12.69 6.62
C GLY A 273 17.58 12.18 8.05
N LYS A 274 16.44 12.50 8.66
CA LYS A 274 16.15 12.09 10.04
C LYS A 274 15.62 10.65 10.06
N PRO A 275 16.09 9.81 10.99
CA PRO A 275 15.47 8.50 11.26
C PRO A 275 13.96 8.62 11.50
N GLY A 276 13.19 7.70 10.92
CA GLY A 276 11.73 7.68 11.05
C GLY A 276 10.98 8.62 10.09
N GLU A 277 11.68 9.34 9.21
CA GLU A 277 11.07 10.15 8.15
C GLU A 277 11.22 9.46 6.77
N PRO A 278 10.29 9.73 5.82
CA PRO A 278 10.44 9.22 4.49
C PRO A 278 11.60 9.89 3.73
N PHE A 279 12.32 9.10 2.95
CA PHE A 279 13.50 9.54 2.20
C PHE A 279 13.46 9.02 0.76
N PHE A 280 13.30 9.92 -0.20
CA PHE A 280 13.53 9.66 -1.62
C PHE A 280 14.98 10.10 -1.92
N PRO A 281 15.91 9.31 -2.49
CA PRO A 281 15.88 7.96 -3.08
C PRO A 281 16.47 6.86 -2.14
N LEU A 282 15.67 6.31 -1.23
CA LEU A 282 16.16 5.28 -0.28
C LEU A 282 16.71 4.03 -0.97
N TYR A 283 16.17 3.68 -2.14
CA TYR A 283 16.66 2.61 -3.01
C TYR A 283 18.13 2.72 -3.42
N ASP A 284 18.87 3.80 -3.12
CA ASP A 284 20.34 3.90 -3.32
C ASP A 284 21.17 3.41 -2.11
N TYR A 285 20.52 3.05 -0.99
CA TYR A 285 21.16 2.71 0.30
C TYR A 285 20.89 1.25 0.71
N GLU A 286 21.43 0.81 1.86
CA GLU A 286 21.04 -0.48 2.44
C GLU A 286 19.54 -0.47 2.77
N VAL A 287 18.78 -1.36 2.14
CA VAL A 287 17.32 -1.31 2.15
C VAL A 287 16.71 -2.69 1.92
N VAL A 288 15.55 -2.91 2.53
CA VAL A 288 14.64 -4.01 2.22
C VAL A 288 13.39 -3.43 1.59
N GLU A 289 12.96 -4.01 0.47
CA GLU A 289 11.84 -3.54 -0.34
C GLU A 289 10.78 -4.64 -0.45
N ALA A 290 9.51 -4.31 -0.20
CA ALA A 290 8.38 -5.22 -0.27
C ALA A 290 7.31 -4.67 -1.20
N PHE A 291 6.85 -5.49 -2.15
CA PHE A 291 5.93 -5.07 -3.20
C PHE A 291 4.62 -5.85 -3.15
N PHE A 292 3.50 -5.12 -3.17
CA PHE A 292 2.15 -5.68 -3.09
C PHE A 292 1.35 -5.29 -4.33
N LEU A 293 1.04 -6.27 -5.18
CA LEU A 293 0.57 -6.07 -6.55
C LEU A 293 -0.80 -6.70 -6.80
N ASN A 294 -1.68 -6.01 -7.52
CA ASN A 294 -2.96 -6.57 -7.98
C ASN A 294 -2.94 -7.01 -9.46
N ASN A 295 -4.09 -7.42 -9.98
CA ASN A 295 -4.21 -7.92 -11.36
C ASN A 295 -4.20 -6.82 -12.43
N GLU A 296 -4.51 -5.59 -12.05
CA GLU A 296 -4.47 -4.38 -12.89
C GLU A 296 -3.07 -3.75 -12.95
N ASN A 297 -2.07 -4.41 -12.36
CA ASN A 297 -0.69 -3.94 -12.21
C ASN A 297 -0.56 -2.61 -11.45
N GLN A 298 -1.46 -2.39 -10.49
CA GLN A 298 -1.32 -1.36 -9.46
C GLN A 298 -0.61 -1.99 -8.27
N TYR A 299 0.36 -1.28 -7.70
CA TYR A 299 1.15 -1.83 -6.61
C TYR A 299 1.65 -0.78 -5.64
N LEU A 300 1.76 -1.21 -4.39
CA LEU A 300 2.44 -0.52 -3.31
C LEU A 300 3.85 -1.11 -3.20
N GLU A 301 4.86 -0.26 -3.24
CA GLU A 301 6.24 -0.57 -2.85
C GLU A 301 6.50 0.03 -1.48
N VAL A 302 7.13 -0.72 -0.58
CA VAL A 302 7.53 -0.28 0.76
C VAL A 302 8.99 -0.59 0.97
N GLU A 303 9.77 0.44 1.22
CA GLU A 303 11.20 0.40 1.47
C GLU A 303 11.51 0.76 2.92
N VAL A 304 12.40 0.00 3.57
CA VAL A 304 12.86 0.27 4.95
C VAL A 304 14.36 0.08 5.03
N GLY A 305 15.07 1.12 5.48
CA GLY A 305 16.51 1.06 5.75
C GLY A 305 16.82 0.80 7.23
N PRO A 306 18.01 0.27 7.57
CA PRO A 306 18.39 -0.09 8.95
C PRO A 306 18.39 1.10 9.91
N TYR A 307 18.61 2.31 9.40
CA TYR A 307 18.66 3.55 10.17
C TYR A 307 17.29 4.21 10.38
N GLY A 308 16.20 3.60 9.90
CA GLY A 308 14.82 4.02 10.17
C GLY A 308 14.21 4.94 9.12
N GLN A 309 14.97 5.40 8.14
CA GLN A 309 14.40 6.02 6.94
C GLN A 309 13.61 4.98 6.16
N HIS A 310 12.54 5.43 5.53
CA HIS A 310 11.62 4.58 4.78
C HIS A 310 11.16 5.27 3.51
N LEU A 311 10.52 4.53 2.63
CA LEU A 311 9.81 5.08 1.48
C LEU A 311 8.63 4.17 1.18
N ASP A 312 7.54 4.75 0.76
CA ASP A 312 6.45 4.02 0.13
C ASP A 312 6.16 4.67 -1.21
N LEU A 313 5.77 3.87 -2.20
CA LEU A 313 5.42 4.34 -3.53
C LEU A 313 4.10 3.69 -3.98
N LEU A 314 3.18 4.53 -4.45
CA LEU A 314 1.98 4.07 -5.16
C LEU A 314 2.25 4.10 -6.66
N LEU A 315 2.22 2.92 -7.27
CA LEU A 315 2.73 2.68 -8.61
C LEU A 315 1.64 2.06 -9.49
N TRP A 316 1.64 2.40 -10.77
CA TRP A 316 0.76 1.77 -11.75
C TRP A 316 1.45 1.55 -13.10
N THR A 317 1.67 0.27 -13.42
CA THR A 317 2.19 -0.12 -14.74
C THR A 317 1.03 -0.36 -15.70
N LYS A 318 0.76 0.60 -16.59
CA LYS A 318 -0.34 0.54 -17.57
C LYS A 318 0.22 0.44 -18.97
N ASN A 319 -0.22 -0.55 -19.75
CA ASN A 319 0.25 -0.80 -21.12
C ASN A 319 1.78 -0.94 -21.23
N GLY A 320 2.42 -1.51 -20.20
CA GLY A 320 3.87 -1.64 -20.12
C GLY A 320 4.63 -0.36 -19.75
N GLN A 321 3.93 0.75 -19.47
CA GLN A 321 4.53 1.98 -18.98
C GLN A 321 4.40 2.06 -17.45
N TYR A 322 5.56 2.14 -16.79
CA TYR A 322 5.69 2.42 -15.37
C TYR A 322 5.29 3.87 -15.07
N ASN A 323 4.44 4.06 -14.07
CA ASN A 323 4.10 5.40 -13.55
C ASN A 323 4.16 5.38 -12.02
N GLN A 324 4.98 6.27 -11.47
CA GLN A 324 4.94 6.65 -10.06
C GLN A 324 3.84 7.69 -9.89
N LEU A 325 2.89 7.42 -9.00
CA LEU A 325 1.73 8.29 -8.80
C LEU A 325 1.87 9.13 -7.53
N ARG A 326 2.41 8.54 -6.46
CA ARG A 326 2.68 9.17 -5.16
C ARG A 326 3.85 8.47 -4.49
N HIS A 327 4.48 9.15 -3.54
CA HIS A 327 5.41 8.51 -2.61
C HIS A 327 5.42 9.22 -1.25
N SER A 328 6.34 8.82 -0.37
CA SER A 328 6.61 9.49 0.91
C SER A 328 5.36 9.70 1.77
N LEU A 329 4.38 8.81 1.71
CA LEU A 329 3.20 8.92 2.54
C LEU A 329 3.59 8.66 4.01
N PRO A 330 2.87 9.27 4.97
CA PRO A 330 3.21 9.08 6.38
C PRO A 330 3.10 7.62 6.82
N MET A 331 4.24 7.02 7.21
CA MET A 331 4.29 5.66 7.73
C MET A 331 5.11 5.60 9.02
N VAL A 332 4.66 4.77 9.98
CA VAL A 332 5.40 4.56 11.22
C VAL A 332 6.40 3.43 11.03
N VAL A 333 7.69 3.75 11.19
CA VAL A 333 8.79 2.80 11.07
C VAL A 333 9.67 2.83 12.32
N THR A 334 9.97 1.67 12.87
CA THR A 334 10.93 1.50 13.96
C THR A 334 12.01 0.52 13.57
N THR A 335 13.27 0.85 13.84
CA THR A 335 14.39 -0.05 13.59
C THR A 335 15.33 -0.17 14.80
N SER A 336 16.11 -1.24 14.84
CA SER A 336 17.16 -1.47 15.83
C SER A 336 18.28 -2.26 15.19
N ILE A 337 19.53 -1.85 15.43
CA ILE A 337 20.74 -2.55 14.98
C ILE A 337 21.35 -3.26 16.19
N ASP A 338 21.63 -4.56 16.08
CA ASP A 338 22.30 -5.37 17.09
C ASP A 338 23.39 -6.23 16.46
N GLY A 339 24.64 -5.78 16.58
CA GLY A 339 25.79 -6.48 16.00
C GLY A 339 25.79 -6.47 14.47
N ASP A 340 25.69 -7.65 13.89
CA ASP A 340 25.69 -7.92 12.44
C ASP A 340 24.29 -8.11 11.86
N ARG A 341 23.24 -7.74 12.63
CA ARG A 341 21.84 -7.78 12.18
C ARG A 341 21.11 -6.51 12.56
N TRP A 342 20.03 -6.24 11.84
CA TRP A 342 19.07 -5.22 12.19
C TRP A 342 17.64 -5.74 12.06
N THR A 343 16.77 -5.20 12.90
CA THR A 343 15.34 -5.49 12.87
C THR A 343 14.57 -4.22 12.56
N GLY A 344 13.51 -4.34 11.76
CA GLY A 344 12.60 -3.26 11.40
C GLY A 344 11.15 -3.64 11.59
N THR A 345 10.29 -2.67 11.81
CA THR A 345 8.83 -2.84 11.69
C THR A 345 8.24 -1.61 11.04
N ALA A 346 7.61 -1.79 9.89
CA ALA A 346 6.79 -0.78 9.23
C ALA A 346 5.31 -1.07 9.48
N THR A 347 4.58 -0.07 9.96
CA THR A 347 3.12 -0.11 10.13
C THR A 347 2.47 0.56 8.93
N ILE A 348 1.99 -0.25 7.98
CA ILE A 348 1.48 0.21 6.68
C ILE A 348 -0.05 0.31 6.75
N PRO A 349 -0.64 1.51 6.59
CA PRO A 349 -2.08 1.66 6.55
C PRO A 349 -2.70 0.84 5.41
N VAL A 350 -3.81 0.15 5.70
CA VAL A 350 -4.47 -0.70 4.69
C VAL A 350 -4.98 0.07 3.46
N ASP A 351 -5.17 1.38 3.57
CA ASP A 351 -5.59 2.24 2.45
C ASP A 351 -4.49 2.48 1.42
N TYR A 352 -3.24 2.15 1.74
CA TYR A 352 -2.09 2.32 0.84
C TYR A 352 -2.01 1.15 -0.16
N PHE A 353 -2.57 0.00 0.18
CA PHE A 353 -2.57 -1.16 -0.72
C PHE A 353 -3.55 -0.93 -1.88
N PRO A 354 -3.17 -1.35 -3.10
CA PRO A 354 -4.13 -1.38 -4.20
C PRO A 354 -5.26 -2.37 -3.88
N PRO A 355 -6.44 -2.22 -4.52
CA PRO A 355 -7.53 -3.16 -4.31
C PRO A 355 -7.10 -4.57 -4.73
N LYS A 356 -7.50 -5.58 -3.94
CA LYS A 356 -7.35 -7.00 -4.29
C LYS A 356 -5.91 -7.42 -4.66
N VAL A 357 -4.91 -6.97 -3.88
CA VAL A 357 -3.55 -7.53 -3.92
C VAL A 357 -3.59 -9.05 -4.06
N SER A 358 -2.91 -9.54 -5.09
CA SER A 358 -2.89 -10.95 -5.49
C SER A 358 -1.48 -11.50 -5.62
N ARG A 359 -0.48 -10.62 -5.74
CA ARG A 359 0.92 -10.99 -5.98
C ARG A 359 1.88 -10.21 -5.09
N PHE A 360 3.02 -10.83 -4.80
CA PHE A 360 4.05 -10.28 -3.93
C PHE A 360 5.45 -10.60 -4.46
N ASN A 361 6.38 -9.69 -4.25
CA ASN A 361 7.80 -9.96 -4.28
C ASN A 361 8.49 -9.07 -3.23
N ALA A 362 9.70 -9.45 -2.86
CA ALA A 362 10.52 -8.65 -1.98
C ALA A 362 11.98 -8.75 -2.39
N TYR A 363 12.71 -7.70 -2.06
CA TYR A 363 14.09 -7.53 -2.45
C TYR A 363 14.90 -6.92 -1.33
N CYS A 364 16.22 -7.05 -1.44
CA CYS A 364 17.16 -6.36 -0.58
C CYS A 364 18.28 -5.82 -1.43
N LYS A 365 18.76 -4.61 -1.09
CA LYS A 365 19.94 -4.04 -1.70
C LYS A 365 20.93 -3.65 -0.60
N HIS A 366 22.21 -3.96 -0.80
CA HIS A 366 23.30 -3.63 0.10
C HIS A 366 24.64 -3.63 -0.65
N ILE A 367 25.68 -3.09 0.00
CA ILE A 367 27.01 -2.83 -0.54
C ILE A 367 26.99 -1.68 -1.55
N GLU A 368 27.63 -0.56 -1.20
CA GLU A 368 27.68 0.63 -2.07
C GLU A 368 28.46 0.40 -3.39
N GLY A 369 27.97 1.01 -4.48
CA GLY A 369 28.71 1.20 -5.73
C GLY A 369 28.39 0.19 -6.86
N PRO A 370 29.22 0.10 -7.91
CA PRO A 370 28.93 -0.66 -9.14
C PRO A 370 28.93 -2.20 -8.99
N GLY A 371 29.09 -2.70 -7.77
CA GLY A 371 29.01 -4.11 -7.40
C GLY A 371 27.95 -4.37 -6.34
N ARG A 372 26.93 -3.51 -6.26
CA ARG A 372 25.83 -3.61 -5.29
C ARG A 372 25.16 -4.96 -5.37
N HIS A 373 24.92 -5.55 -4.21
CA HIS A 373 24.22 -6.80 -4.09
C HIS A 373 22.72 -6.54 -4.14
N GLU A 374 22.05 -7.24 -5.04
CA GLU A 374 20.62 -7.14 -5.29
C GLU A 374 20.02 -8.52 -5.13
N GLU A 375 19.24 -8.69 -4.07
CA GLU A 375 18.61 -9.94 -3.69
C GLU A 375 17.12 -9.93 -3.97
N SER A 376 16.55 -11.12 -4.17
CA SER A 376 15.13 -11.26 -4.47
C SER A 376 14.56 -12.54 -3.86
N LEU A 377 13.35 -12.40 -3.30
CA LEU A 377 12.54 -13.54 -2.85
C LEU A 377 12.14 -14.42 -4.03
N TYR A 378 11.65 -13.81 -5.11
CA TYR A 378 11.32 -14.48 -6.36
C TYR A 378 12.16 -13.90 -7.50
N PRO A 379 13.35 -14.49 -7.76
CA PRO A 379 14.32 -13.96 -8.70
C PRO A 379 13.87 -14.04 -10.15
N GLN A 380 14.50 -13.22 -10.98
CA GLN A 380 14.31 -13.19 -12.42
C GLN A 380 14.91 -14.42 -13.10
N ASP A 381 14.56 -14.62 -14.38
CA ASP A 381 15.22 -15.62 -15.23
C ASP A 381 16.73 -15.29 -15.32
N PRO A 382 17.63 -16.25 -15.08
CA PRO A 382 19.08 -16.03 -15.17
C PRO A 382 19.58 -15.57 -16.55
N THR A 383 18.74 -15.60 -17.58
CA THR A 383 19.02 -15.08 -18.93
C THR A 383 18.72 -13.60 -19.10
N ASP A 384 18.08 -12.94 -18.12
CA ASP A 384 17.93 -11.49 -18.11
C ASP A 384 19.28 -10.80 -17.81
N ASP A 385 19.56 -9.68 -18.49
CA ASP A 385 20.88 -9.02 -18.45
C ASP A 385 21.05 -8.05 -17.27
N VAL A 386 19.94 -7.60 -16.66
CA VAL A 386 19.93 -6.60 -15.57
C VAL A 386 18.88 -6.95 -14.53
N ALA A 387 19.11 -6.56 -13.28
CA ALA A 387 18.08 -6.57 -12.26
C ALA A 387 16.97 -5.55 -12.62
N ASP A 388 15.71 -6.00 -12.60
CA ASP A 388 14.54 -5.15 -12.76
C ASP A 388 13.51 -5.54 -11.71
N PHE A 389 13.43 -4.75 -10.64
CA PHE A 389 12.54 -5.05 -9.51
C PHE A 389 11.06 -4.79 -9.86
N HIS A 390 10.81 -4.07 -10.96
CA HIS A 390 9.49 -3.80 -11.51
C HIS A 390 9.12 -4.78 -12.63
N ALA A 391 9.87 -5.87 -12.82
CA ALA A 391 9.50 -6.98 -13.72
C ALA A 391 8.36 -7.82 -13.12
N LEU A 392 7.14 -7.27 -13.15
CA LEU A 392 5.93 -7.79 -12.50
C LEU A 392 5.56 -9.26 -12.85
N LYS A 393 6.13 -9.81 -13.93
CA LYS A 393 5.98 -11.21 -14.34
C LYS A 393 6.58 -12.22 -13.35
N TYR A 394 7.51 -11.81 -12.50
CA TYR A 394 8.19 -12.70 -11.54
C TYR A 394 7.50 -12.76 -10.18
N PHE A 395 6.56 -11.85 -9.92
CA PHE A 395 5.85 -11.79 -8.65
C PHE A 395 4.95 -13.02 -8.49
N GLN A 396 4.99 -13.64 -7.32
CA GLN A 396 4.25 -14.86 -7.04
C GLN A 396 2.95 -14.57 -6.27
N PRO A 397 1.97 -15.48 -6.31
CA PRO A 397 0.73 -15.33 -5.56
C PRO A 397 0.95 -15.09 -4.06
N ILE A 398 0.10 -14.25 -3.47
CA ILE A 398 0.02 -14.03 -2.02
C ILE A 398 -1.45 -14.07 -1.56
N ASP A 399 -1.70 -14.69 -0.42
CA ASP A 399 -2.95 -14.57 0.32
C ASP A 399 -2.80 -13.50 1.40
N LEU A 400 -2.94 -12.23 1.01
CA LEU A 400 -2.87 -11.13 1.95
C LEU A 400 -4.08 -11.10 2.90
N ASN A 401 -5.18 -11.80 2.56
CA ASN A 401 -6.38 -11.88 3.39
C ASN A 401 -6.18 -12.72 4.66
N SER A 402 -5.23 -13.67 4.64
CA SER A 402 -4.82 -14.41 5.84
C SER A 402 -4.21 -13.55 6.95
N VAL A 403 -3.70 -12.36 6.61
CA VAL A 403 -3.04 -11.43 7.56
C VAL A 403 -3.79 -10.10 7.70
N VAL A 404 -4.51 -9.66 6.65
CA VAL A 404 -5.34 -8.45 6.63
C VAL A 404 -6.77 -8.84 6.24
N PRO A 405 -7.70 -8.97 7.21
CA PRO A 405 -9.06 -9.42 6.92
C PRO A 405 -9.79 -8.52 5.90
N GLY A 406 -10.42 -9.15 4.90
CA GLY A 406 -11.21 -8.49 3.85
C GLY A 406 -10.40 -7.93 2.69
N GLN A 407 -9.08 -8.15 2.67
CA GLN A 407 -8.20 -7.54 1.67
C GLN A 407 -8.51 -7.99 0.23
N SER A 408 -8.79 -9.28 0.01
CA SER A 408 -9.03 -9.82 -1.34
C SER A 408 -10.29 -9.29 -2.01
N GLU A 409 -11.21 -8.70 -1.24
CA GLU A 409 -12.44 -8.08 -1.74
C GLU A 409 -12.48 -6.56 -1.54
N ARG A 410 -11.39 -5.97 -1.06
CA ARG A 410 -11.34 -4.54 -0.73
C ARG A 410 -11.57 -3.71 -2.00
N PRO A 411 -12.49 -2.73 -1.98
CA PRO A 411 -12.58 -1.75 -3.06
C PRO A 411 -11.35 -0.83 -3.03
N MET A 412 -11.16 -0.09 -4.11
CA MET A 412 -10.12 0.95 -4.17
C MET A 412 -10.35 1.99 -3.07
N SER A 413 -9.29 2.34 -2.33
CA SER A 413 -9.36 3.36 -1.29
C SER A 413 -9.51 4.76 -1.90
N GLN A 414 -9.98 5.72 -1.10
CA GLN A 414 -10.06 7.12 -1.55
C GLN A 414 -8.67 7.67 -1.89
N LEU A 415 -7.62 7.25 -1.17
CA LEU A 415 -6.23 7.60 -1.48
C LEU A 415 -5.85 7.18 -2.91
N TRP A 416 -6.15 5.94 -3.31
CA TRP A 416 -5.88 5.47 -4.67
C TRP A 416 -6.72 6.20 -5.73
N VAL A 417 -7.99 6.46 -5.44
CA VAL A 417 -8.86 7.23 -6.34
C VAL A 417 -8.32 8.64 -6.56
N ASP A 418 -7.95 9.33 -5.49
CA ASP A 418 -7.38 10.68 -5.54
C ASP A 418 -6.02 10.66 -6.28
N THR A 419 -5.16 9.70 -5.95
CA THR A 419 -3.84 9.50 -6.56
C THR A 419 -3.91 9.30 -8.07
N ILE A 420 -4.85 8.47 -8.55
CA ILE A 420 -5.05 8.23 -9.99
C ILE A 420 -5.51 9.50 -10.71
N HIS A 421 -6.21 10.40 -10.02
CA HIS A 421 -6.65 11.69 -10.56
C HIS A 421 -5.68 12.84 -10.29
N GLY A 422 -4.52 12.60 -9.67
CA GLY A 422 -3.55 13.65 -9.35
C GLY A 422 -3.99 14.57 -8.20
N ILE A 423 -4.91 14.11 -7.34
CA ILE A 423 -5.46 14.86 -6.21
C ILE A 423 -4.70 14.49 -4.93
N PHE A 424 -4.30 15.50 -4.17
CA PHE A 424 -3.75 15.35 -2.82
C PHE A 424 -4.82 15.76 -1.81
N ARG A 425 -5.36 14.80 -1.04
CA ARG A 425 -6.39 15.05 -0.04
C ARG A 425 -5.84 14.98 1.37
N TYR A 426 -6.18 15.99 2.18
CA TYR A 426 -5.82 16.10 3.59
C TYR A 426 -7.04 16.41 4.44
N GLU A 427 -7.05 15.92 5.66
CA GLU A 427 -8.14 16.11 6.61
C GLU A 427 -7.58 16.50 7.98
N ILE A 428 -7.98 17.66 8.47
CA ILE A 428 -7.60 18.15 9.80
C ILE A 428 -8.51 17.49 10.83
N LYS A 429 -7.99 16.47 11.53
CA LYS A 429 -8.77 15.61 12.45
C LYS A 429 -8.47 15.87 13.92
N THR A 430 -7.56 16.78 14.21
CA THR A 430 -7.04 17.02 15.55
C THR A 430 -6.94 18.51 15.86
N GLU A 431 -7.16 18.85 17.12
CA GLU A 431 -6.70 20.11 17.70
C GLU A 431 -5.16 20.19 17.61
N TRP A 432 -4.61 21.39 17.76
CA TRP A 432 -3.18 21.70 17.64
C TRP A 432 -2.23 20.83 18.50
N ASN A 433 -2.76 20.17 19.53
CA ASN A 433 -2.03 19.31 20.49
C ASN A 433 -2.33 17.81 20.32
N GLY A 434 -2.97 17.41 19.22
CA GLY A 434 -3.25 16.01 18.88
C GLY A 434 -4.53 15.43 19.47
N VAL A 435 -5.30 16.21 20.22
CA VAL A 435 -6.62 15.79 20.69
C VAL A 435 -7.58 15.72 19.50
N SER A 436 -8.31 14.61 19.33
CA SER A 436 -9.28 14.47 18.24
C SER A 436 -10.43 15.48 18.37
N ILE A 437 -10.79 16.08 17.24
CA ILE A 437 -11.93 17.01 17.14
C ILE A 437 -13.27 16.29 17.31
N LYS A 438 -14.35 17.05 17.51
CA LYS A 438 -15.72 16.55 17.77
C LYS A 438 -16.77 17.01 16.76
N HIS A 439 -16.33 17.50 15.61
CA HIS A 439 -17.15 17.87 14.46
C HIS A 439 -16.50 17.32 13.19
N ASP A 440 -17.12 17.61 12.05
CA ASP A 440 -16.59 17.21 10.75
C ASP A 440 -15.22 17.89 10.51
N PRO A 441 -14.20 17.14 10.06
CA PRO A 441 -12.88 17.68 9.69
C PRO A 441 -12.95 18.74 8.59
N ALA A 442 -12.00 19.69 8.63
CA ALA A 442 -11.69 20.46 7.44
C ALA A 442 -10.95 19.55 6.43
N THR A 443 -11.50 19.41 5.23
CA THR A 443 -10.88 18.70 4.11
C THR A 443 -10.27 19.70 3.14
N ILE A 444 -9.01 19.49 2.80
CA ILE A 444 -8.28 20.26 1.79
C ILE A 444 -7.92 19.29 0.65
N THR A 445 -8.18 19.68 -0.59
CA THR A 445 -7.67 18.96 -1.76
C THR A 445 -6.81 19.88 -2.61
N LEU A 446 -5.65 19.40 -3.04
CA LEU A 446 -4.76 20.08 -3.98
C LEU A 446 -4.74 19.34 -5.31
N GLU A 447 -4.80 20.08 -6.40
CA GLU A 447 -4.61 19.57 -7.77
C GLU A 447 -3.70 20.51 -8.55
N GLY A 448 -2.75 19.95 -9.30
CA GLY A 448 -1.77 20.70 -10.07
C GLY A 448 -2.22 21.01 -11.49
N PHE A 449 -2.11 22.27 -11.90
CA PHE A 449 -2.37 22.74 -13.26
C PHE A 449 -1.23 23.63 -13.76
N GLU A 450 -1.16 23.88 -15.07
CA GLU A 450 -0.19 24.82 -15.65
C GLU A 450 -0.32 26.23 -15.05
N ALA A 451 -1.54 26.65 -14.70
CA ALA A 451 -1.80 27.96 -14.11
C ALA A 451 -1.47 28.05 -12.62
N GLY A 452 -1.21 26.92 -11.94
CA GLY A 452 -0.95 26.87 -10.50
C GLY A 452 -1.57 25.66 -9.81
N VAL A 453 -1.64 25.72 -8.48
CA VAL A 453 -2.25 24.68 -7.65
C VAL A 453 -3.65 25.12 -7.27
N GLU A 454 -4.67 24.35 -7.65
CA GLU A 454 -6.02 24.56 -7.14
C GLU A 454 -6.12 23.95 -5.74
N MET A 455 -6.46 24.78 -4.76
CA MET A 455 -6.73 24.38 -3.39
C MET A 455 -8.23 24.52 -3.13
N ASN A 456 -8.91 23.39 -2.96
CA ASN A 456 -10.32 23.35 -2.58
C ASN A 456 -10.45 23.01 -1.09
N VAL A 457 -11.30 23.74 -0.39
CA VAL A 457 -11.60 23.55 1.03
C VAL A 457 -13.06 23.17 1.21
N THR A 458 -13.33 22.17 2.04
CA THR A 458 -14.65 21.91 2.62
C THR A 458 -14.48 21.81 4.13
N ALA A 459 -15.13 22.68 4.90
CA ALA A 459 -14.97 22.72 6.34
C ALA A 459 -16.28 23.06 7.05
N ALA A 460 -16.33 22.75 8.34
CA ALA A 460 -17.40 23.20 9.23
C ALA A 460 -17.47 24.73 9.23
N PHE A 461 -18.69 25.28 9.20
CA PHE A 461 -18.93 26.73 9.29
C PHE A 461 -19.50 27.10 10.67
N PHE A 462 -18.69 27.72 11.51
CA PHE A 462 -19.02 28.06 12.90
C PHE A 462 -19.79 29.37 13.03
N ASN A 463 -19.88 30.15 11.94
CA ASN A 463 -20.63 31.39 11.89
C ASN A 463 -20.03 32.44 12.86
N ASP A 464 -18.70 32.45 12.95
CA ASP A 464 -17.94 33.51 13.62
C ASP A 464 -18.10 34.84 12.86
N PRO A 465 -17.82 36.00 13.48
CA PRO A 465 -17.90 37.28 12.80
C PRO A 465 -17.06 37.32 11.51
N ALA A 466 -17.59 37.96 10.47
CA ALA A 466 -16.83 38.16 9.24
C ALA A 466 -15.64 39.10 9.47
N PRO A 467 -14.51 38.90 8.76
CA PRO A 467 -13.47 39.91 8.66
C PRO A 467 -14.05 41.24 8.14
N PRO A 468 -13.52 42.41 8.55
CA PRO A 468 -13.97 43.71 8.06
C PRO A 468 -13.47 44.05 6.64
N GLY A 469 -12.84 43.10 5.95
CA GLY A 469 -12.37 43.22 4.57
C GLY A 469 -13.48 43.07 3.54
N GLU A 470 -13.14 43.28 2.26
CA GLU A 470 -14.03 42.99 1.15
C GLU A 470 -13.78 41.57 0.64
N PRO A 471 -14.81 40.75 0.37
CA PRO A 471 -14.63 39.43 -0.22
C PRO A 471 -13.88 39.48 -1.55
N GLY A 472 -12.92 38.57 -1.74
CA GLY A 472 -12.03 38.51 -2.89
C GLY A 472 -10.76 39.36 -2.77
N GLU A 473 -10.60 40.13 -1.69
CA GLU A 473 -9.41 40.93 -1.44
C GLU A 473 -8.55 40.35 -0.30
N PRO A 474 -7.24 40.62 -0.29
CA PRO A 474 -6.38 40.19 0.80
C PRO A 474 -6.67 40.96 2.09
N PHE A 475 -6.68 40.29 3.24
CA PHE A 475 -6.93 40.88 4.55
C PHE A 475 -5.82 40.52 5.55
N TYR A 476 -4.99 41.50 5.93
CA TYR A 476 -3.91 41.27 6.90
C TYR A 476 -4.48 41.13 8.32
N GLY A 477 -4.15 40.03 9.01
CA GLY A 477 -4.76 39.66 10.29
C GLY A 477 -5.91 38.67 10.17
N LEU A 478 -5.98 37.90 9.07
CA LEU A 478 -7.08 36.97 8.82
C LEU A 478 -7.14 35.82 9.83
N TRP A 479 -6.00 35.39 10.37
CA TRP A 479 -5.87 34.49 11.52
C TRP A 479 -6.71 34.87 12.75
N ASP A 480 -7.14 36.14 12.90
CA ASP A 480 -8.05 36.58 13.97
C ASP A 480 -9.53 36.16 13.75
N TYR A 481 -9.84 35.51 12.62
CA TYR A 481 -11.18 35.09 12.20
C TYR A 481 -11.27 33.58 11.94
N GLU A 482 -12.47 33.11 11.55
CA GLU A 482 -12.66 31.74 11.08
C GLU A 482 -11.90 31.55 9.76
N VAL A 483 -10.98 30.58 9.72
CA VAL A 483 -10.03 30.44 8.60
C VAL A 483 -9.53 29.00 8.48
N VAL A 484 -9.22 28.59 7.25
CA VAL A 484 -8.41 27.40 6.97
C VAL A 484 -7.10 27.86 6.34
N GLU A 485 -5.99 27.31 6.84
CA GLU A 485 -4.64 27.70 6.48
C GLU A 485 -3.87 26.51 5.94
N MET A 486 -2.98 26.75 4.97
CA MET A 486 -2.02 25.76 4.50
C MET A 486 -0.67 26.39 4.20
N PHE A 487 0.38 25.70 4.61
CA PHE A 487 1.76 26.17 4.52
C PHE A 487 2.59 25.24 3.63
N PHE A 488 3.45 25.81 2.79
CA PHE A 488 4.34 25.09 1.87
C PHE A 488 5.78 25.52 2.10
N LEU A 489 6.60 24.62 2.63
CA LEU A 489 7.92 24.88 3.22
C LEU A 489 9.02 24.14 2.47
N ASN A 490 10.14 24.82 2.21
CA ASN A 490 11.37 24.22 1.71
C ASN A 490 12.42 23.96 2.82
N ASP A 491 13.55 23.36 2.45
CA ASP A 491 14.63 23.03 3.39
C ASP A 491 15.52 24.24 3.78
N ASN A 492 15.27 25.43 3.21
CA ASN A 492 15.93 26.69 3.57
C ASN A 492 15.09 27.53 4.54
N ASP A 493 14.05 26.95 5.14
CA ASP A 493 13.04 27.62 5.97
C ASP A 493 12.33 28.78 5.26
N GLU A 494 12.15 28.68 3.94
CA GLU A 494 11.32 29.59 3.15
C GLU A 494 9.97 28.93 2.89
N TYR A 495 8.90 29.69 3.08
CA TYR A 495 7.56 29.12 2.97
C TYR A 495 6.52 30.12 2.48
N LEU A 496 5.54 29.57 1.78
CA LEU A 496 4.27 30.22 1.46
C LEU A 496 3.25 29.82 2.51
N GLU A 497 2.53 30.80 3.05
CA GLU A 497 1.36 30.60 3.90
C GLU A 497 0.12 31.10 3.15
N VAL A 498 -0.94 30.30 3.13
CA VAL A 498 -2.21 30.56 2.45
C VAL A 498 -3.35 30.44 3.45
N GLU A 499 -4.08 31.52 3.68
CA GLU A 499 -5.21 31.61 4.60
C GLU A 499 -6.50 31.92 3.81
N LEU A 500 -7.56 31.14 4.02
CA LEU A 500 -8.84 31.26 3.31
C LEU A 500 -10.01 31.36 4.30
N SER A 501 -10.76 32.48 4.24
CA SER A 501 -11.92 32.72 5.10
C SER A 501 -13.23 32.28 4.44
N PRO A 502 -14.20 31.71 5.20
CA PRO A 502 -15.53 31.38 4.68
C PRO A 502 -16.31 32.62 4.18
N TYR A 503 -15.79 33.84 4.40
CA TYR A 503 -16.36 35.10 3.94
C TYR A 503 -15.80 35.61 2.61
N GLY A 504 -14.73 34.99 2.10
CA GLY A 504 -14.15 35.28 0.78
C GLY A 504 -12.87 36.12 0.82
N GLU A 505 -12.47 36.62 1.97
CA GLU A 505 -11.15 37.21 2.18
C GLU A 505 -10.07 36.12 2.20
N HIS A 506 -8.86 36.49 1.80
CA HIS A 506 -7.69 35.60 1.85
C HIS A 506 -6.48 36.33 2.44
N LEU A 507 -5.44 35.59 2.81
CA LEU A 507 -4.14 36.17 3.09
C LEU A 507 -3.05 35.22 2.58
N LEU A 508 -2.08 35.79 1.86
CA LEU A 508 -0.90 35.06 1.43
C LEU A 508 0.35 35.78 1.89
N LEU A 509 1.26 35.03 2.48
CA LEU A 509 2.52 35.52 3.02
C LEU A 509 3.68 34.73 2.40
N LEU A 510 4.73 35.44 1.99
CA LEU A 510 6.03 34.84 1.67
C LEU A 510 6.94 35.06 2.87
N LEU A 511 7.43 33.98 3.44
CA LEU A 511 8.26 34.01 4.63
C LEU A 511 9.65 33.43 4.35
N LYS A 512 10.67 34.02 4.97
CA LYS A 512 12.07 33.55 4.92
C LYS A 512 12.63 33.47 6.33
N GLY A 513 12.65 32.26 6.88
CA GLY A 513 12.85 31.98 8.29
C GLY A 513 11.55 32.05 9.09
N GLU A 514 11.59 31.50 10.30
CA GLU A 514 10.45 31.45 11.21
C GLU A 514 9.88 32.86 11.47
N ARG A 515 8.56 33.04 11.23
CA ARG A 515 7.78 34.27 11.47
C ARG A 515 8.30 35.53 10.75
N ASN A 516 9.14 35.38 9.73
CA ASN A 516 9.70 36.51 9.01
C ASN A 516 9.04 36.67 7.64
N SER A 517 7.89 37.35 7.61
CA SER A 517 7.19 37.72 6.38
C SER A 517 7.96 38.78 5.60
N ILE A 518 8.49 38.40 4.44
CA ILE A 518 9.21 39.30 3.51
C ILE A 518 8.28 39.95 2.48
N MET A 519 7.07 39.41 2.30
CA MET A 519 5.99 39.97 1.49
C MET A 519 4.66 39.41 1.97
N HIS A 520 3.60 40.22 1.91
CA HIS A 520 2.27 39.83 2.40
C HIS A 520 1.16 40.41 1.54
N SER A 521 -0.06 39.90 1.74
CA SER A 521 -1.28 40.38 1.09
C SER A 521 -1.23 40.28 -0.43
N LEU A 522 -0.70 39.16 -0.93
CA LEU A 522 -0.72 38.87 -2.37
C LEU A 522 -2.15 38.62 -2.85
N PRO A 523 -2.48 39.03 -4.09
CA PRO A 523 -3.77 38.73 -4.68
C PRO A 523 -3.94 37.24 -4.97
N LEU A 524 -5.16 36.73 -4.85
CA LEU A 524 -5.51 35.34 -5.12
C LEU A 524 -6.85 35.27 -5.83
N ASP A 525 -6.96 34.38 -6.83
CA ASP A 525 -8.27 33.99 -7.37
C ASP A 525 -8.92 33.02 -6.37
N TYR A 526 -9.76 33.57 -5.49
CA TYR A 526 -10.43 32.83 -4.41
C TYR A 526 -11.94 33.09 -4.44
N VAL A 527 -12.70 32.01 -4.37
CA VAL A 527 -14.17 32.06 -4.31
C VAL A 527 -14.73 31.11 -3.26
N VAL A 528 -15.71 31.59 -2.48
CA VAL A 528 -16.56 30.76 -1.64
C VAL A 528 -17.75 30.27 -2.46
N THR A 529 -17.79 28.98 -2.75
CA THR A 529 -18.78 28.36 -3.64
C THR A 529 -20.06 27.96 -2.91
N ALA A 530 -19.95 27.64 -1.62
CA ALA A 530 -21.08 27.34 -0.76
C ALA A 530 -20.81 27.81 0.67
N ARG A 531 -21.85 28.33 1.33
CA ARG A 531 -21.83 28.63 2.76
C ARG A 531 -23.23 28.44 3.32
N VAL A 532 -23.35 27.53 4.27
CA VAL A 532 -24.61 27.14 4.90
C VAL A 532 -24.46 27.34 6.40
N ASN A 533 -25.32 28.16 6.99
CA ASN A 533 -25.31 28.40 8.42
C ASN A 533 -25.68 27.13 9.20
N GLY A 534 -25.01 26.92 10.32
CA GLY A 534 -25.36 25.90 11.29
C GLY A 534 -26.75 26.09 11.91
N THR A 535 -27.29 25.04 12.52
CA THR A 535 -28.58 25.10 13.23
C THR A 535 -28.48 24.45 14.60
N ASN A 536 -29.24 24.95 15.58
CA ASN A 536 -29.32 24.38 16.93
C ASN A 536 -27.97 24.20 17.65
N GLY A 537 -27.01 25.12 17.41
CA GLY A 537 -25.68 25.07 18.03
C GLY A 537 -24.75 24.02 17.43
N GLN A 538 -25.09 23.45 16.27
CA GLN A 538 -24.16 22.68 15.44
C GLN A 538 -23.57 23.56 14.35
N PRO A 539 -22.30 23.38 13.98
CA PRO A 539 -21.72 24.10 12.85
C PRO A 539 -22.46 23.76 11.56
N GLY A 540 -22.44 24.70 10.63
CA GLY A 540 -22.85 24.49 9.25
C GLY A 540 -21.70 23.96 8.42
N MET A 541 -21.68 24.32 7.14
CA MET A 541 -20.61 23.91 6.22
C MET A 541 -20.32 25.05 5.24
N TRP A 542 -19.05 25.21 4.88
CA TRP A 542 -18.63 26.07 3.80
C TRP A 542 -17.66 25.38 2.85
N GLN A 543 -17.62 25.85 1.61
CA GLN A 543 -16.71 25.40 0.57
C GLN A 543 -16.06 26.60 -0.11
N GLY A 544 -14.76 26.50 -0.33
CA GLY A 544 -13.97 27.50 -1.05
C GLY A 544 -13.05 26.85 -2.08
N SER A 545 -12.68 27.61 -3.10
CA SER A 545 -11.75 27.21 -4.15
C SER A 545 -10.81 28.36 -4.45
N ALA A 546 -9.50 28.09 -4.39
CA ALA A 546 -8.44 29.05 -4.64
C ALA A 546 -7.48 28.51 -5.70
N LEU A 547 -7.05 29.33 -6.66
CA LEU A 547 -5.97 28.99 -7.60
C LEU A 547 -4.69 29.73 -7.20
N ILE A 548 -3.75 29.00 -6.61
CA ILE A 548 -2.47 29.55 -6.13
C ILE A 548 -1.46 29.55 -7.29
N PRO A 549 -0.95 30.72 -7.74
CA PRO A 549 0.02 30.79 -8.82
C PRO A 549 1.32 30.05 -8.49
N PRO A 550 1.97 29.39 -9.47
CA PRO A 550 3.20 28.63 -9.22
C PRO A 550 4.35 29.53 -8.74
N ASP A 551 4.36 30.80 -9.16
CA ASP A 551 5.35 31.81 -8.78
C ASP A 551 5.34 32.16 -7.28
N TYR A 552 4.29 31.77 -6.54
CA TYR A 552 4.14 32.11 -5.13
C TYR A 552 4.85 31.11 -4.23
N PHE A 553 5.07 29.88 -4.69
CA PHE A 553 5.78 28.87 -3.92
C PHE A 553 7.28 29.16 -3.88
N PRO A 554 7.96 28.95 -2.73
CA PRO A 554 9.41 28.99 -2.70
C PRO A 554 9.99 27.85 -3.54
N PRO A 555 11.29 27.90 -3.91
CA PRO A 555 11.91 26.80 -4.61
C PRO A 555 12.04 25.56 -3.70
N ASN A 556 11.84 24.38 -4.28
CA ASN A 556 11.99 23.06 -3.66
C ASN A 556 11.14 22.91 -2.39
N VAL A 557 9.83 23.16 -2.47
CA VAL A 557 8.90 22.81 -1.39
C VAL A 557 9.03 21.31 -1.10
N THR A 558 9.31 20.96 0.15
CA THR A 558 9.49 19.58 0.61
C THR A 558 8.53 19.19 1.72
N ARG A 559 7.97 20.17 2.44
CA ARG A 559 7.16 19.96 3.64
C ARG A 559 5.93 20.86 3.65
N MET A 560 4.91 20.45 4.39
CA MET A 560 3.69 21.23 4.58
C MET A 560 3.03 20.94 5.94
N ASN A 561 2.16 21.86 6.34
CA ASN A 561 1.15 21.63 7.37
C ASN A 561 -0.11 22.41 7.02
N ALA A 562 -1.22 22.10 7.66
CA ALA A 562 -2.47 22.81 7.48
C ALA A 562 -3.20 22.97 8.82
N TYR A 563 -3.94 24.06 8.94
CA TYR A 563 -4.61 24.44 10.18
C TYR A 563 -6.03 24.91 9.91
N ALA A 564 -6.86 24.84 10.94
CA ALA A 564 -8.17 25.50 10.95
C ALA A 564 -8.33 26.23 12.27
N ILE A 565 -8.84 27.46 12.21
CA ILE A 565 -9.14 28.28 13.38
C ILE A 565 -10.61 28.65 13.33
N HIS A 566 -11.29 28.53 14.48
CA HIS A 566 -12.66 29.01 14.68
C HIS A 566 -12.87 29.40 16.14
N GLY A 567 -14.05 29.93 16.45
CA GLY A 567 -14.39 30.54 17.72
C GLY A 567 -13.86 31.97 17.86
N THR A 568 -14.27 32.62 18.95
CA THR A 568 -13.91 34.02 19.26
C THR A 568 -13.47 34.18 20.70
N GLY A 569 -12.56 35.13 20.95
CA GLY A 569 -12.12 35.48 22.30
C GLY A 569 -11.49 34.29 23.04
N ASP A 570 -12.01 33.96 24.22
CA ASP A 570 -11.51 32.85 25.02
C ASP A 570 -11.97 31.46 24.50
N ASP A 571 -12.93 31.43 23.56
CA ASP A 571 -13.50 30.21 22.98
C ASP A 571 -12.83 29.83 21.65
N ARG A 572 -11.67 30.41 21.29
CA ARG A 572 -10.96 30.05 20.06
C ARG A 572 -10.42 28.63 20.12
N VAL A 573 -10.58 27.92 19.00
CA VAL A 573 -10.11 26.55 18.79
C VAL A 573 -9.10 26.57 17.64
N TYR A 574 -8.03 25.81 17.83
CA TYR A 574 -6.91 25.72 16.91
C TYR A 574 -6.72 24.24 16.54
N GLU A 575 -6.78 23.95 15.26
CA GLU A 575 -6.71 22.59 14.71
C GLU A 575 -5.51 22.48 13.78
N ALA A 576 -4.94 21.28 13.69
CA ALA A 576 -3.76 21.01 12.89
C ALA A 576 -3.86 19.66 12.20
N LEU A 577 -3.43 19.59 10.94
CA LEU A 577 -3.23 18.36 10.20
C LEU A 577 -2.10 17.52 10.83
N TYR A 578 -0.97 18.17 11.11
CA TYR A 578 0.15 17.59 11.85
C TYR A 578 0.33 18.37 13.17
N PRO A 579 -0.28 17.89 14.27
CA PRO A 579 -0.29 18.60 15.54
C PRO A 579 1.00 18.41 16.33
N ALA A 580 1.22 19.28 17.31
CA ALA A 580 2.24 19.09 18.33
C ALA A 580 1.91 17.84 19.18
N PRO A 581 2.92 17.09 19.65
CA PRO A 581 2.69 15.94 20.51
C PRO A 581 1.96 16.33 21.81
N TYR A 582 0.95 15.54 22.18
CA TYR A 582 0.13 15.82 23.36
C TYR A 582 0.96 15.91 24.64
N GLY A 583 0.88 17.06 25.32
CA GLY A 583 1.53 17.28 26.62
C GLY A 583 3.04 17.53 26.55
N ASP A 584 3.60 17.75 25.36
CA ASP A 584 5.01 18.14 25.22
C ASP A 584 5.23 19.58 25.71
N SER A 585 6.15 19.74 26.66
CA SER A 585 6.49 21.04 27.25
C SER A 585 7.11 22.04 26.27
N ASN A 586 7.64 21.58 25.13
CA ASN A 586 8.17 22.45 24.08
C ASN A 586 7.06 23.21 23.34
N TYR A 587 5.80 22.72 23.40
CA TYR A 587 4.65 23.34 22.75
C TYR A 587 3.56 23.68 23.79
N PRO A 588 3.79 24.70 24.65
CA PRO A 588 2.86 25.06 25.72
C PRO A 588 1.57 25.74 25.24
N ALA A 589 1.52 26.16 23.97
CA ALA A 589 0.41 26.84 23.32
C ALA A 589 0.44 26.53 21.80
N PRO A 590 -0.66 26.79 21.06
CA PRO A 590 -0.66 26.66 19.61
C PRO A 590 0.45 27.51 18.97
N ASP A 591 1.27 26.88 18.12
CA ASP A 591 2.27 27.54 17.30
C ASP A 591 2.28 26.95 15.89
N PHE A 592 1.75 27.70 14.92
CA PHE A 592 1.61 27.24 13.54
C PHE A 592 2.88 27.45 12.70
N HIS A 593 3.86 28.18 13.24
CA HIS A 593 5.18 28.37 12.65
C HIS A 593 6.24 27.43 13.26
N ALA A 594 5.83 26.42 14.03
CA ALA A 594 6.71 25.32 14.45
C ALA A 594 7.05 24.42 13.24
N LEU A 595 8.00 24.88 12.41
CA LEU A 595 8.37 24.28 11.12
C LEU A 595 8.84 22.83 11.23
N GLU A 596 9.28 22.41 12.42
CA GLU A 596 9.67 21.03 12.74
C GLU A 596 8.51 20.04 12.77
N LEU A 597 7.26 20.50 12.89
CA LEU A 597 6.06 19.66 12.88
C LEU A 597 5.56 19.35 11.46
N PHE A 598 6.06 20.08 10.46
CA PHE A 598 5.61 19.95 9.07
C PHE A 598 6.08 18.62 8.48
N GLN A 599 5.20 17.93 7.75
CA GLN A 599 5.49 16.63 7.15
C GLN A 599 5.74 16.75 5.66
N LYS A 600 6.35 15.71 5.08
CA LYS A 600 6.69 15.66 3.65
C LYS A 600 5.47 15.80 2.74
N ILE A 601 5.69 16.39 1.57
CA ILE A 601 4.73 16.46 0.46
C ILE A 601 5.48 16.24 -0.86
N ASP A 602 4.91 15.44 -1.76
CA ASP A 602 5.42 15.19 -3.11
C ASP A 602 5.06 16.37 -4.05
N PHE A 603 5.63 17.53 -3.79
CA PHE A 603 5.20 18.78 -4.41
C PHE A 603 5.43 18.82 -5.93
N GLU A 604 6.37 18.01 -6.44
CA GLU A 604 6.66 17.86 -7.87
C GLU A 604 5.49 17.31 -8.70
N PHE A 605 4.51 16.66 -8.07
CA PHE A 605 3.27 16.25 -8.75
C PHE A 605 2.23 17.37 -8.83
N LEU A 606 2.39 18.45 -8.05
CA LEU A 606 1.50 19.62 -8.05
C LEU A 606 2.03 20.74 -8.95
N VAL A 607 3.35 20.98 -8.93
CA VAL A 607 3.99 22.04 -9.73
C VAL A 607 5.14 21.44 -10.54
N VAL A 608 5.05 21.55 -11.86
CA VAL A 608 6.10 21.13 -12.78
C VAL A 608 7.31 22.06 -12.62
N ASP A 609 8.43 21.51 -12.16
CA ASP A 609 9.69 22.23 -11.89
C ASP A 609 9.55 23.42 -10.91
N ASN A 610 9.55 23.11 -9.62
CA ASN A 610 9.62 24.09 -8.53
C ASN A 610 11.08 24.37 -8.10
N SER A 611 12.10 24.19 -8.95
CA SER A 611 13.51 24.28 -8.48
C SER A 611 14.08 25.70 -8.38
N GLN A 612 13.45 26.67 -9.03
CA GLN A 612 13.97 28.04 -9.18
C GLN A 612 13.14 29.06 -8.40
N TYR A 613 13.79 30.16 -7.98
CA TYR A 613 13.06 31.32 -7.50
C TYR A 613 12.28 31.97 -8.66
N SER A 614 11.02 32.31 -8.39
CA SER A 614 10.29 33.25 -9.24
C SER A 614 10.83 34.67 -9.09
N GLN A 615 10.51 35.55 -10.03
CA GLN A 615 10.86 36.97 -9.92
C GLN A 615 10.22 37.60 -8.67
N LEU A 616 9.02 37.15 -8.29
CA LEU A 616 8.34 37.61 -7.08
C LEU A 616 9.17 37.36 -5.82
N TRP A 617 9.70 36.16 -5.66
CA TRP A 617 10.58 35.82 -4.54
C TRP A 617 11.89 36.61 -4.55
N LEU A 618 12.51 36.77 -5.73
CA LEU A 618 13.73 37.58 -5.87
C LEU A 618 13.49 39.04 -5.43
N ASP A 619 12.36 39.63 -5.84
CA ASP A 619 11.98 40.99 -5.48
C ASP A 619 11.68 41.11 -3.98
N ALA A 620 10.97 40.15 -3.39
CA ALA A 620 10.68 40.10 -1.96
C ALA A 620 11.96 40.02 -1.11
N ILE A 621 12.93 39.19 -1.52
CA ILE A 621 14.23 39.05 -0.85
C ILE A 621 15.05 40.34 -0.97
N ALA A 622 15.07 40.97 -2.15
CA ALA A 622 15.80 42.21 -2.37
C ALA A 622 15.24 43.36 -1.51
N ASN A 623 13.91 43.49 -1.46
CA ASN A 623 13.23 44.55 -0.71
C ASN A 623 13.38 44.39 0.81
N SER A 624 13.28 43.16 1.32
CA SER A 624 13.52 42.88 2.75
C SER A 624 14.96 43.16 3.17
N THR A 625 15.93 42.85 2.30
CA THR A 625 17.35 43.16 2.54
C THR A 625 17.60 44.67 2.55
N ALA A 626 17.00 45.41 1.61
CA ALA A 626 17.11 46.87 1.55
C ALA A 626 16.53 47.55 2.80
N ALA A 627 15.35 47.12 3.26
CA ALA A 627 14.73 47.63 4.48
C ALA A 627 15.59 47.39 5.73
N THR A 628 16.27 46.25 5.81
CA THR A 628 17.20 45.93 6.91
C THR A 628 18.45 46.81 6.87
N THR A 629 18.93 47.15 5.67
CA THR A 629 20.12 47.99 5.47
C THR A 629 19.83 49.45 5.83
N ASP A 630 18.65 49.97 5.47
CA ASP A 630 18.19 51.32 5.86
C ASP A 630 17.91 51.42 7.37
N ALA A 631 17.38 50.37 7.99
CA ALA A 631 17.21 50.31 9.45
C ALA A 631 18.58 50.39 10.18
N GLN A 632 19.62 49.72 9.68
CA GLN A 632 20.98 49.81 10.24
C GLN A 632 21.69 51.14 9.95
N LEU A 633 21.42 51.79 8.81
CA LEU A 633 21.94 53.13 8.48
C LEU A 633 21.26 54.25 9.29
N SER A 634 20.05 54.01 9.81
CA SER A 634 19.32 54.96 10.67
C SER A 634 19.82 55.00 12.12
N THR A 635 20.65 54.04 12.54
CA THR A 635 21.27 54.00 13.88
C THR A 635 22.74 54.43 13.84
N ILE A 636 23.01 55.70 13.54
CA ILE A 636 24.31 56.34 13.83
C ILE A 636 24.19 57.09 15.17
N PRO A 637 24.91 56.69 16.24
CA PRO A 637 24.94 57.46 17.47
C PRO A 637 25.83 58.69 17.29
N VAL A 638 25.30 59.87 17.63
CA VAL A 638 26.08 61.10 17.81
C VAL A 638 26.72 61.07 19.21
N ASP A 639 28.03 60.87 19.21
CA ASP A 639 29.10 61.44 20.06
C ASP A 639 28.83 61.69 21.57
N VAL A 640 29.58 60.99 22.43
CA VAL A 640 30.08 61.56 23.69
C VAL A 640 31.53 61.12 23.93
N THR A 641 32.39 62.11 24.05
CA THR A 641 33.80 62.02 24.45
C THR A 641 33.94 61.83 25.96
N ASP A 642 34.76 60.83 26.31
CA ASP A 642 35.76 60.77 27.38
C ASP A 642 35.51 61.49 28.73
N ALA A 643 35.34 60.72 29.81
CA ALA A 643 36.13 60.87 31.04
C ALA A 643 35.90 59.69 32.01
N SER A 644 37.00 59.03 32.33
CA SER A 644 37.23 58.10 33.43
C SER A 644 36.62 58.51 34.79
N ASN A 645 35.99 57.56 35.51
CA ASN A 645 36.36 57.26 36.89
C ASN A 645 35.73 55.97 37.43
N VAL A 646 36.57 55.28 38.21
CA VAL A 646 36.39 54.03 38.95
C VAL A 646 35.46 54.25 40.16
N ILE A 647 34.65 53.23 40.52
CA ILE A 647 34.47 52.65 41.86
C ILE A 647 33.36 51.57 41.84
N GLN A 648 33.78 50.32 42.11
CA GLN A 648 33.18 49.31 43.02
C GLN A 648 31.74 49.60 43.50
N GLY A 649 30.75 48.72 43.34
CA GLY A 649 30.76 47.30 43.71
C GLY A 649 29.76 47.09 44.86
N ALA A 650 29.06 45.95 44.84
CA ALA A 650 28.17 45.42 45.89
C ALA A 650 26.84 46.18 46.07
N ASP A 651 25.68 45.55 46.29
CA ASP A 651 25.34 44.15 46.55
C ASP A 651 23.81 43.99 46.36
N ASP A 652 23.42 42.75 46.09
CA ASP A 652 22.25 42.03 46.62
C ASP A 652 20.84 42.63 46.46
N ALA A 653 19.98 42.06 45.61
CA ALA A 653 19.26 40.78 45.77
C ALA A 653 17.93 40.92 46.52
N VAL A 654 17.04 39.99 46.16
CA VAL A 654 15.77 39.60 46.79
C VAL A 654 14.56 40.43 46.30
N ASP A 655 13.79 39.99 45.30
CA ASP A 655 12.94 38.79 45.17
C ASP A 655 11.49 39.04 45.65
N VAL A 656 10.57 38.46 44.85
CA VAL A 656 9.13 38.20 45.04
C VAL A 656 8.20 39.28 45.60
N ALA A 657 7.20 39.67 44.78
CA ALA A 657 5.84 39.12 44.87
C ALA A 657 4.83 40.03 44.14
N ALA A 658 4.06 39.43 43.22
CA ALA A 658 2.76 39.94 42.76
C ALA A 658 1.68 39.65 43.84
N PRO A 659 0.35 39.85 43.63
CA PRO A 659 -0.38 40.55 42.56
C PRO A 659 -1.58 41.41 43.10
N VAL A 660 -2.42 41.88 42.15
CA VAL A 660 -3.91 42.01 42.22
C VAL A 660 -4.53 43.42 42.36
N ASN A 661 -5.24 43.79 41.28
CA ASN A 661 -6.45 44.64 41.11
C ASN A 661 -6.33 46.14 41.53
N ASP A 662 -7.01 47.12 40.94
CA ASP A 662 -8.27 47.15 40.22
C ASP A 662 -8.47 48.55 39.58
N VAL A 663 -9.38 48.62 38.60
CA VAL A 663 -10.17 49.76 38.05
C VAL A 663 -9.50 51.14 37.81
N GLY A 664 -9.68 51.66 36.58
CA GLY A 664 -9.62 53.11 36.37
C GLY A 664 -9.79 53.61 34.94
N LEU A 665 -11.02 53.60 34.42
CA LEU A 665 -11.48 54.38 33.26
C LEU A 665 -10.90 55.80 33.20
N ARG A 666 -10.42 56.24 32.03
CA ARG A 666 -10.67 57.62 31.52
C ARG A 666 -10.35 57.83 30.04
N LYS A 667 -11.38 58.33 29.36
CA LYS A 667 -11.49 59.10 28.10
C LYS A 667 -10.34 60.05 27.72
N GLY A 668 -10.25 60.26 26.40
CA GLY A 668 -9.82 61.48 25.71
C GLY A 668 -8.53 61.27 24.93
N ASP A 669 -8.32 61.76 23.71
CA ASP A 669 -9.10 62.57 22.80
C ASP A 669 -8.52 62.37 21.38
N THR A 670 -9.36 62.70 20.40
CA THR A 670 -9.12 62.88 18.97
C THR A 670 -7.82 63.58 18.58
N HIS A 671 -7.21 63.16 17.46
CA HIS A 671 -6.66 64.10 16.48
C HIS A 671 -6.70 63.52 15.06
N GLU A 672 -7.55 64.11 14.23
CA GLU A 672 -7.50 64.07 12.77
C GLU A 672 -6.16 64.61 12.27
N ASN A 673 -5.63 64.01 11.21
CA ASN A 673 -4.89 64.78 10.20
C ASN A 673 -5.24 64.26 8.80
N VAL A 674 -5.57 65.23 7.96
CA VAL A 674 -6.04 65.14 6.58
C VAL A 674 -4.85 65.38 5.64
N LEU A 675 -5.01 64.90 4.40
CA LEU A 675 -4.27 65.25 3.16
C LEU A 675 -3.02 64.36 2.93
N ARG A 676 -2.78 63.81 1.74
CA ARG A 676 -3.17 64.26 0.41
C ARG A 676 -2.95 63.14 -0.62
N ASP A 677 -3.90 63.10 -1.55
CA ASP A 677 -3.92 62.49 -2.86
C ASP A 677 -2.75 62.95 -3.74
N ASP A 678 -2.17 62.05 -4.53
CA ASP A 678 -1.57 62.33 -5.84
C ASP A 678 -1.48 61.01 -6.63
N SER A 679 -2.54 60.80 -7.42
CA SER A 679 -2.60 59.93 -8.58
C SER A 679 -1.62 60.34 -9.69
N ASP A 680 -1.32 59.36 -10.54
CA ASP A 680 -1.15 59.45 -12.00
C ASP A 680 0.25 59.27 -12.64
N LEU A 681 0.26 58.24 -13.51
CA LEU A 681 0.91 58.12 -14.82
C LEU A 681 2.39 57.70 -14.88
N LEU A 682 2.62 56.49 -15.40
CA LEU A 682 3.31 56.34 -16.69
C LEU A 682 3.08 54.97 -17.35
N LYS A 683 2.64 55.06 -18.61
CA LYS A 683 2.38 53.98 -19.56
C LYS A 683 3.66 53.47 -20.21
N SER A 684 3.65 52.16 -20.46
CA SER A 684 4.21 51.40 -21.59
C SER A 684 5.22 52.06 -22.54
N THR A 685 6.35 51.39 -22.74
CA THR A 685 6.98 51.20 -24.06
C THR A 685 7.83 49.92 -24.05
N THR A 686 7.48 48.96 -24.91
CA THR A 686 8.36 47.89 -25.40
C THR A 686 9.39 48.45 -26.39
N PRO A 687 10.51 47.75 -26.61
CA PRO A 687 10.74 47.24 -27.96
C PRO A 687 11.35 45.83 -28.05
N GLU A 688 11.19 45.33 -29.27
CA GLU A 688 11.47 44.04 -29.89
C GLU A 688 12.93 43.53 -29.86
N ASP A 689 13.02 42.20 -30.00
CA ASP A 689 13.97 41.39 -30.76
C ASP A 689 15.49 41.57 -30.59
N GLU A 690 16.14 40.53 -30.02
CA GLU A 690 17.42 40.05 -30.54
C GLU A 690 17.57 38.52 -30.36
N LEU A 691 17.57 37.81 -31.50
CA LEU A 691 18.15 36.47 -31.67
C LEU A 691 19.66 36.51 -31.33
N ILE A 692 20.19 35.50 -30.63
CA ILE A 692 21.46 34.81 -30.98
C ILE A 692 21.58 33.47 -30.22
N GLN A 693 21.53 32.41 -31.02
CA GLN A 693 22.31 31.16 -31.06
C GLN A 693 22.77 30.43 -29.77
N HIS A 694 22.23 29.21 -29.69
CA HIS A 694 22.69 28.01 -29.00
C HIS A 694 24.21 27.84 -28.79
N THR A 695 24.56 27.42 -27.57
CA THR A 695 25.60 26.41 -27.37
C THR A 695 25.06 25.29 -26.46
N SER A 696 25.19 24.07 -26.95
CA SER A 696 24.64 22.83 -26.42
C SER A 696 25.52 22.19 -25.34
N VAL A 697 24.91 21.78 -24.23
CA VAL A 697 25.41 20.74 -23.32
C VAL A 697 24.25 19.76 -23.07
N PRO A 698 24.44 18.43 -23.11
CA PRO A 698 23.32 17.50 -23.26
C PRO A 698 22.77 17.03 -21.91
N SER A 699 21.51 17.34 -21.63
CA SER A 699 20.65 16.61 -20.68
C SER A 699 19.84 15.58 -21.47
N LYS A 700 20.09 14.29 -21.20
CA LYS A 700 19.18 13.21 -21.59
C LYS A 700 18.35 12.88 -20.37
N LEU A 701 17.04 13.10 -20.44
CA LEU A 701 15.97 12.29 -19.83
C LEU A 701 14.63 13.03 -20.02
N PHE A 702 13.59 12.29 -20.41
CA PHE A 702 12.18 12.66 -20.56
C PHE A 702 11.74 13.43 -21.83
N GLU A 703 11.27 12.67 -22.83
CA GLU A 703 10.24 12.99 -23.84
C GLU A 703 9.84 11.60 -24.41
N ASP A 704 8.59 11.15 -24.42
CA ASP A 704 7.41 11.75 -25.07
C ASP A 704 6.10 11.44 -24.31
N LYS A 705 5.32 12.47 -23.96
CA LYS A 705 3.86 12.40 -23.83
C LYS A 705 3.26 12.82 -25.18
N VAL A 706 2.69 11.87 -25.92
CA VAL A 706 1.83 12.19 -27.07
C VAL A 706 0.38 12.20 -26.60
N LEU A 707 -0.18 13.41 -26.54
CA LEU A 707 -1.62 13.66 -26.48
C LEU A 707 -2.23 13.25 -27.83
N ASP A 708 -3.16 12.30 -27.83
CA ASP A 708 -4.04 12.06 -28.99
C ASP A 708 -5.41 12.68 -28.71
N GLU A 709 -5.64 13.83 -29.33
CA GLU A 709 -6.97 14.41 -29.53
C GLU A 709 -7.66 13.67 -30.68
N ARG A 710 -8.68 12.87 -30.35
CA ARG A 710 -9.92 12.69 -31.12
C ARG A 710 -10.80 11.63 -30.46
N ASP A 711 -11.93 12.02 -29.88
CA ASP A 711 -13.20 11.59 -30.45
C ASP A 711 -14.41 12.37 -29.94
N THR A 712 -15.30 12.60 -30.90
CA THR A 712 -16.41 13.53 -30.89
C THR A 712 -17.61 13.06 -30.08
N TRP A 713 -18.22 14.02 -29.38
CA TRP A 713 -19.54 13.95 -28.78
C TRP A 713 -20.62 13.51 -29.78
N ILE A 714 -21.25 12.35 -29.53
CA ILE A 714 -22.57 12.01 -30.06
C ILE A 714 -23.53 11.93 -28.89
N THR A 715 -24.44 12.89 -28.84
CA THR A 715 -25.65 12.87 -28.03
C THR A 715 -26.61 11.80 -28.55
N THR A 716 -26.86 10.73 -27.78
CA THR A 716 -28.07 9.91 -27.93
C THR A 716 -28.76 9.74 -26.58
N THR A 717 -30.00 10.20 -26.53
CA THR A 717 -30.99 10.09 -25.46
C THR A 717 -31.20 8.62 -25.04
N PRO A 718 -31.41 8.31 -23.74
CA PRO A 718 -31.42 6.93 -23.26
C PRO A 718 -32.74 6.22 -23.59
N GLN A 719 -32.64 5.06 -24.23
CA GLN A 719 -33.71 4.05 -24.23
C GLN A 719 -33.46 3.08 -23.08
N GLU A 720 -34.41 3.02 -22.16
CA GLU A 720 -34.50 2.05 -21.07
C GLU A 720 -34.36 0.62 -21.60
N GLY A 721 -33.24 -0.03 -21.27
CA GLY A 721 -33.02 -1.46 -21.39
C GLY A 721 -32.49 -1.96 -20.07
N LEU A 722 -33.34 -2.62 -19.29
CA LEU A 722 -33.02 -3.23 -18.01
C LEU A 722 -31.94 -4.30 -18.21
N ILE A 723 -30.67 -3.98 -17.92
CA ILE A 723 -29.65 -4.97 -17.62
C ILE A 723 -29.51 -4.97 -16.10
N GLN A 724 -30.12 -5.96 -15.46
CA GLN A 724 -29.85 -6.24 -14.05
C GLN A 724 -28.40 -6.75 -13.95
N HIS A 725 -27.47 -5.84 -13.71
CA HIS A 725 -26.22 -6.18 -13.06
C HIS A 725 -26.56 -6.55 -11.61
N THR A 726 -26.66 -7.84 -11.34
CA THR A 726 -26.60 -8.33 -9.97
C THR A 726 -25.17 -8.18 -9.50
N SER A 727 -24.88 -7.06 -8.85
CA SER A 727 -23.79 -6.95 -7.90
C SER A 727 -24.03 -7.99 -6.82
N VAL A 728 -23.11 -8.95 -6.69
CA VAL A 728 -23.15 -9.94 -5.62
C VAL A 728 -22.64 -9.25 -4.35
N PRO A 729 -23.45 -9.12 -3.28
CA PRO A 729 -23.01 -8.51 -2.02
C PRO A 729 -22.16 -9.50 -1.20
N SER A 730 -21.34 -8.93 -0.31
CA SER A 730 -20.30 -9.47 0.57
C SER A 730 -20.59 -10.74 1.40
N LYS A 731 -21.76 -11.37 1.28
CA LYS A 731 -22.06 -12.64 1.95
C LYS A 731 -21.59 -13.86 1.16
N LEU A 732 -21.44 -13.75 -0.16
CA LEU A 732 -21.27 -14.90 -1.05
C LEU A 732 -19.86 -15.50 -1.09
N PHE A 733 -18.82 -14.81 -0.62
CA PHE A 733 -17.45 -15.35 -0.56
C PHE A 733 -17.27 -16.23 0.68
N GLU A 734 -17.59 -15.70 1.87
CA GLU A 734 -17.67 -16.50 3.10
C GLU A 734 -18.73 -17.59 2.94
N ASP A 735 -19.95 -17.28 2.46
CA ASP A 735 -20.98 -18.29 2.29
C ASP A 735 -20.67 -19.30 1.17
N LYS A 736 -19.81 -19.06 0.16
CA LYS A 736 -19.45 -20.11 -0.83
C LYS A 736 -18.29 -20.99 -0.34
N VAL A 737 -17.23 -20.39 0.18
CA VAL A 737 -16.11 -21.14 0.80
C VAL A 737 -16.59 -21.93 2.03
N LEU A 738 -17.63 -21.45 2.72
CA LEU A 738 -18.26 -22.15 3.85
C LEU A 738 -19.44 -23.07 3.48
N ASN A 739 -19.97 -23.07 2.25
CA ASN A 739 -21.09 -23.95 1.86
C ASN A 739 -20.79 -25.00 0.76
N GLU A 740 -19.65 -24.94 0.06
CA GLU A 740 -19.17 -25.97 -0.91
C GLU A 740 -17.85 -26.57 -0.47
#